data_AF-A0A6N6MQD5-F1
#
_entry.id   AF-A0A6N6MQD5-F1
#
_cell.length_a   1.000
_cell.length_b   1.000
_cell.length_c   1.000
_cell.angle_alpha   90.00
_cell.angle_beta   90.00
_cell.angle_gamma   90.00
#
_symmetry.space_group_name_H-M   'P 1'
#
loop_
_entity.id
_entity.type
_entity.pdbx_description
1 polymer ?
#
loop_
_entity_poly.entity_id
_entity_poly.type
_entity_poly.pdbx_seq_one_letter_code
_entity_poly.pdbx_strand_id
1 'polypeptide(L)'
;MRSQQTTDRRTASGSRRSWLAPIWRGYVRVLHAITAAVVGAAILVFGVLFVNYGVLSTPKAQAYRNLDPSIPECRDGLAQGWTILAETGRRRLSGASTADDGGWVDPSNDENAAIASDPRWRTRFRCALQRHVVTSERPDGKPLDYTLGFLEFQEDGEPYALVSRSGGSDVANTSAMLRHAMESQMRASGAAASGVRPVITQLDALKQHLSTGANYVLVFVHGWRHDARIGDGNVADLRLYAAHAARFLQQRCPTNPTACEMKVTAIYVGWRGARVDERGLRDLFGDAVGGFFGDVSAAATLFDRKPVSEAIAPAAISALRSIESVLAAPRPGGREGDNRLIVAGHSLGGNMLATGLKDDVLKAVRRHRFGETLPPVLGNLVVLINPASEASKWTAIQRAVWERIALHADEHTPAAEVARDAGTFPPEQRPVLISMTAALAFPAGGLRPGDCAWIGLEIDDGFQAARQRIRQRLANTDAMFDSGVDYDWATHDLFPTFKLDFRPAAGYLDRVAARFERRQPRGMSCVPPKASGTLDALLTLPLRALSVLAETFPFQVSLREESHTIGNLDPPRPAAGVLADAQPSAAPFGTTHELLGLRDARAEGHHPYATLADAAIDCPRSDRWLTRARTRRKELSGLFWDSEDLAPADSVDSSLGRPAARFLHGLTLTGIAPITLANDPFWNMRAFDNALSRHDGYRLSSFICAMNQLVMDDITGSAPRMTDRMGGPDQQPADKAPVTNGRE
;
A
#
# COMPACT_ATOMS: atom_id res chain seq x y z
N MET A 1 -35.72 9.34 97.23
CA MET A 1 -34.45 9.99 97.60
C MET A 1 -34.02 10.91 96.47
N ARG A 2 -33.91 12.22 96.77
CA ARG A 2 -32.96 13.25 96.26
C ARG A 2 -32.17 12.91 94.98
N SER A 3 -31.93 13.80 94.00
CA SER A 3 -31.96 15.26 93.96
C SER A 3 -31.56 15.73 92.54
N GLN A 4 -32.20 16.80 92.04
CA GLN A 4 -31.67 17.96 91.26
C GLN A 4 -30.87 17.71 89.96
N GLN A 5 -30.86 18.57 88.93
CA GLN A 5 -31.57 19.80 88.56
C GLN A 5 -31.19 20.09 87.08
N THR A 6 -32.15 20.66 86.33
CA THR A 6 -32.00 21.69 85.28
C THR A 6 -30.91 21.54 84.21
N THR A 7 -31.31 21.59 82.93
CA THR A 7 -31.23 22.84 82.16
C THR A 7 -31.99 22.75 80.83
N ASP A 8 -32.78 23.81 80.62
CA ASP A 8 -33.46 24.20 79.40
C ASP A 8 -32.48 24.41 78.24
N ARG A 9 -32.85 23.98 77.02
CA ARG A 9 -32.50 24.69 75.79
C ARG A 9 -33.47 24.35 74.66
N ARG A 10 -34.44 25.25 74.49
CA ARG A 10 -35.20 25.45 73.25
C ARG A 10 -34.23 25.64 72.08
N THR A 11 -34.23 24.73 71.13
CA THR A 11 -33.69 24.96 69.79
C THR A 11 -34.85 25.13 68.82
N ALA A 12 -35.01 26.37 68.36
CA ALA A 12 -35.87 26.72 67.25
C ALA A 12 -35.36 26.02 65.98
N SER A 13 -36.07 24.98 65.52
CA SER A 13 -35.84 24.40 64.20
C SER A 13 -36.48 25.29 63.13
N GLY A 14 -35.80 26.40 62.83
CA GLY A 14 -36.02 27.13 61.60
C GLY A 14 -35.79 26.18 60.42
N SER A 15 -36.87 25.87 59.70
CA SER A 15 -36.85 25.20 58.42
C SER A 15 -36.01 26.01 57.43
N ARG A 16 -34.69 25.78 57.43
CA ARG A 16 -33.82 26.10 56.29
C ARG A 16 -34.24 25.14 55.18
N ARG A 17 -35.23 25.55 54.38
CA ARG A 17 -35.48 24.98 53.05
C ARG A 17 -34.15 24.98 52.31
N SER A 18 -33.51 23.82 52.28
CA SER A 18 -32.24 23.56 51.63
C SER A 18 -32.39 23.95 50.15
N TRP A 19 -31.86 25.12 49.79
CA TRP A 19 -31.70 25.56 48.40
C TRP A 19 -30.87 24.57 47.56
N LEU A 20 -30.17 23.63 48.22
CA LEU A 20 -29.41 22.56 47.59
C LEU A 20 -30.28 21.38 47.14
N ALA A 21 -31.49 21.18 47.69
CA ALA A 21 -32.38 20.08 47.29
C ALA A 21 -32.88 20.13 45.82
N PRO A 22 -33.24 21.28 45.23
CA PRO A 22 -33.54 21.34 43.79
C PRO A 22 -32.28 21.19 42.92
N ILE A 23 -31.13 21.71 43.34
CA ILE A 23 -29.85 21.59 42.63
C ILE A 23 -29.39 20.12 42.59
N TRP A 24 -29.46 19.42 43.73
CA TRP A 24 -29.15 18.00 43.84
C TRP A 24 -30.09 17.13 43.00
N ARG A 25 -31.40 17.42 43.00
CA ARG A 25 -32.37 16.72 42.14
C ARG A 25 -32.10 16.97 40.65
N GLY A 26 -31.68 18.17 40.27
CA GLY A 26 -31.23 18.49 38.92
C GLY A 26 -30.00 17.68 38.53
N TYR A 27 -28.96 17.67 39.38
CA TYR A 27 -27.74 16.90 39.18
C TYR A 27 -28.01 15.40 39.04
N VAL A 28 -28.83 14.82 39.92
CA VAL A 28 -29.18 13.39 39.86
C VAL A 28 -29.94 13.05 38.58
N ARG A 29 -30.83 13.91 38.09
CA ARG A 29 -31.54 13.70 36.81
C ARG A 29 -30.59 13.77 35.62
N VAL A 30 -29.67 14.73 35.61
CA VAL A 30 -28.63 14.82 34.57
C VAL A 30 -27.73 13.59 34.61
N LEU A 31 -27.32 13.14 35.80
CA LEU A 31 -26.52 11.93 35.96
C LEU A 31 -27.26 10.69 35.47
N HIS A 32 -28.54 10.51 35.81
CA HIS A 32 -29.34 9.39 35.31
C HIS A 32 -29.53 9.44 33.79
N ALA A 33 -29.74 10.62 33.21
CA ALA A 33 -29.84 10.80 31.76
C ALA A 33 -28.51 10.44 31.07
N ILE A 34 -27.38 10.88 31.63
CA ILE A 34 -26.04 10.52 31.14
C ILE A 34 -25.82 9.02 31.25
N THR A 35 -26.08 8.41 32.40
CA THR A 35 -25.90 6.96 32.61
C THR A 35 -26.81 6.15 31.68
N ALA A 36 -28.08 6.54 31.52
CA ALA A 36 -28.99 5.87 30.59
C ALA A 36 -28.53 6.00 29.14
N ALA A 37 -28.02 7.17 28.74
CA ALA A 37 -27.43 7.38 27.43
C ALA A 37 -26.18 6.53 27.21
N VAL A 38 -25.28 6.45 28.21
CA VAL A 38 -24.07 5.63 28.16
C VAL A 38 -24.40 4.14 28.08
N VAL A 39 -25.35 3.65 28.90
CA VAL A 39 -25.79 2.25 28.87
C VAL A 39 -26.50 1.93 27.56
N GLY A 40 -27.37 2.80 27.07
CA GLY A 40 -28.02 2.65 25.78
C GLY A 40 -27.02 2.60 24.62
N ALA A 41 -26.03 3.49 24.63
CA ALA A 41 -24.94 3.47 23.66
C ALA A 41 -24.11 2.19 23.75
N ALA A 42 -23.79 1.71 24.96
CA ALA A 42 -23.05 0.47 25.17
C ALA A 42 -23.83 -0.75 24.64
N ILE A 43 -25.13 -0.87 24.94
CA ILE A 43 -25.97 -1.96 24.42
C ILE A 43 -26.02 -1.91 22.89
N LEU A 44 -26.15 -0.72 22.30
CA LEU A 44 -26.15 -0.56 20.85
C LEU A 44 -24.80 -0.98 20.25
N VAL A 45 -23.69 -0.57 20.84
CA VAL A 45 -22.34 -0.99 20.42
C VAL A 45 -22.19 -2.51 20.52
N PHE A 46 -22.51 -3.13 21.67
CA PHE A 46 -22.39 -4.57 21.84
C PHE A 46 -23.35 -5.36 20.93
N GLY A 47 -24.56 -4.87 20.70
CA GLY A 47 -25.51 -5.46 19.76
C GLY A 47 -24.98 -5.44 18.33
N VAL A 48 -24.40 -4.30 17.90
CA VAL A 48 -23.74 -4.17 16.60
C VAL A 48 -22.55 -5.12 16.49
N LEU A 49 -21.69 -5.20 17.51
CA LEU A 49 -20.58 -6.15 17.53
C LEU A 49 -21.08 -7.60 17.44
N PHE A 50 -22.16 -7.97 18.16
CA PHE A 50 -22.72 -9.31 18.09
C PHE A 50 -23.27 -9.65 16.69
N VAL A 51 -24.00 -8.74 16.05
CA VAL A 51 -24.48 -8.94 14.67
C VAL A 51 -23.28 -9.10 13.72
N ASN A 52 -22.27 -8.25 13.86
CA ASN A 52 -21.12 -8.23 12.95
C ASN A 52 -20.21 -9.45 13.09
N TYR A 53 -19.96 -9.91 14.33
CA TYR A 53 -19.02 -11.01 14.61
C TYR A 53 -19.67 -12.37 14.80
N GLY A 54 -20.95 -12.41 15.18
CA GLY A 54 -21.69 -13.65 15.42
C GLY A 54 -22.61 -14.05 14.26
N VAL A 55 -23.28 -13.09 13.63
CA VAL A 55 -24.30 -13.37 12.59
C VAL A 55 -23.73 -13.19 11.18
N LEU A 56 -22.98 -12.10 10.95
CA LEU A 56 -22.41 -11.73 9.66
C LEU A 56 -20.90 -11.96 9.63
N SER A 57 -20.46 -13.07 10.21
CA SER A 57 -19.05 -13.41 10.23
C SER A 57 -18.60 -14.01 8.90
N THR A 58 -17.44 -13.63 8.40
CA THR A 58 -16.85 -14.28 7.22
C THR A 58 -16.49 -15.74 7.52
N PRO A 59 -16.65 -16.70 6.59
CA PRO A 59 -16.32 -18.10 6.87
C PRO A 59 -14.84 -18.32 7.19
N LYS A 60 -14.55 -19.19 8.17
CA LYS A 60 -13.18 -19.68 8.43
C LYS A 60 -12.87 -20.86 7.51
N ALA A 61 -11.60 -21.02 7.11
CA ALA A 61 -11.10 -22.18 6.38
C ALA A 61 -11.79 -22.42 5.01
N GLN A 62 -12.17 -21.35 4.31
CA GLN A 62 -12.75 -21.42 2.98
C GLN A 62 -11.82 -20.77 1.94
N ALA A 63 -11.49 -21.53 0.90
CA ALA A 63 -10.94 -21.00 -0.34
C ALA A 63 -12.07 -20.69 -1.32
N TYR A 64 -11.94 -19.58 -2.04
CA TYR A 64 -12.93 -19.12 -3.00
C TYR A 64 -12.57 -19.49 -4.44
N ARG A 65 -11.28 -19.61 -4.75
CA ARG A 65 -10.73 -19.82 -6.11
C ARG A 65 -9.97 -21.14 -6.17
N ASN A 66 -10.66 -22.21 -5.81
CA ASN A 66 -10.06 -23.51 -5.52
C ASN A 66 -10.28 -24.60 -6.57
N LEU A 67 -10.98 -24.32 -7.68
CA LEU A 67 -11.18 -25.36 -8.71
C LEU A 67 -9.89 -25.62 -9.48
N ASP A 68 -9.57 -26.91 -9.64
CA ASP A 68 -8.41 -27.38 -10.37
C ASP A 68 -8.46 -26.92 -11.85
N PRO A 69 -7.37 -26.31 -12.38
CA PRO A 69 -7.32 -25.86 -13.77
C PRO A 69 -7.56 -26.94 -14.83
N SER A 70 -7.40 -28.22 -14.48
CA SER A 70 -7.62 -29.36 -15.38
C SER A 70 -9.10 -29.71 -15.60
N ILE A 71 -10.00 -29.20 -14.75
CA ILE A 71 -11.45 -29.37 -14.89
C ILE A 71 -11.92 -28.71 -16.20
N PRO A 72 -12.85 -29.30 -16.97
CA PRO A 72 -13.25 -28.81 -18.30
C PRO A 72 -13.59 -27.32 -18.33
N GLU A 73 -14.38 -26.82 -17.38
CA GLU A 73 -14.78 -25.40 -17.33
C GLU A 73 -13.60 -24.44 -17.17
N CYS A 74 -12.57 -24.85 -16.42
CA CYS A 74 -11.36 -24.05 -16.22
C CYS A 74 -10.41 -24.17 -17.41
N ARG A 75 -10.18 -25.39 -17.90
CA ARG A 75 -9.31 -25.68 -19.03
C ARG A 75 -9.79 -25.00 -20.31
N ASP A 76 -11.07 -25.12 -20.62
CA ASP A 76 -11.66 -24.53 -21.82
C ASP A 76 -11.62 -22.99 -21.70
N GLY A 77 -11.80 -22.46 -20.49
CA GLY A 77 -11.62 -21.06 -20.17
C GLY A 77 -10.20 -20.53 -20.39
N LEU A 78 -9.18 -21.28 -19.97
CA LEU A 78 -7.78 -20.95 -20.19
C LEU A 78 -7.41 -20.99 -21.69
N ALA A 79 -7.99 -21.93 -22.44
CA ALA A 79 -7.76 -22.04 -23.88
C ALA A 79 -8.40 -20.88 -24.68
N GLN A 80 -9.65 -20.53 -24.37
CA GLN A 80 -10.43 -19.54 -25.12
C GLN A 80 -10.20 -18.10 -24.64
N GLY A 81 -10.02 -17.90 -23.33
CA GLY A 81 -10.04 -16.59 -22.69
C GLY A 81 -11.47 -16.10 -22.39
N TRP A 82 -11.66 -15.41 -21.27
CA TRP A 82 -12.96 -14.92 -20.82
C TRP A 82 -13.15 -13.44 -21.15
N THR A 83 -14.20 -13.13 -21.92
CA THR A 83 -14.60 -11.77 -22.31
C THR A 83 -15.77 -11.23 -21.49
N ILE A 84 -16.43 -12.09 -20.69
CA ILE A 84 -17.72 -11.77 -20.04
C ILE A 84 -17.69 -10.49 -19.22
N LEU A 85 -16.61 -10.21 -18.49
CA LEU A 85 -16.50 -9.01 -17.65
C LEU A 85 -16.42 -7.74 -18.50
N ALA A 86 -15.68 -7.77 -19.62
CA ALA A 86 -15.63 -6.66 -20.55
C ALA A 86 -17.00 -6.44 -21.23
N GLU A 87 -17.68 -7.52 -21.63
CA GLU A 87 -19.00 -7.45 -22.28
C GLU A 87 -20.11 -6.96 -21.35
N THR A 88 -20.19 -7.48 -20.12
CA THR A 88 -21.15 -7.00 -19.11
C THR A 88 -20.81 -5.58 -18.66
N GLY A 89 -19.53 -5.28 -18.47
CA GLY A 89 -19.07 -3.96 -18.06
C GLY A 89 -19.45 -2.86 -19.04
N ARG A 90 -19.25 -3.07 -20.35
CA ARG A 90 -19.66 -2.08 -21.37
C ARG A 90 -21.17 -1.83 -21.40
N ARG A 91 -21.98 -2.89 -21.29
CA ARG A 91 -23.45 -2.75 -21.20
C ARG A 91 -23.88 -1.94 -19.98
N ARG A 92 -23.12 -2.02 -18.88
CA ARG A 92 -23.39 -1.23 -17.68
C ARG A 92 -22.98 0.22 -17.85
N LEU A 93 -21.84 0.48 -18.47
CA LEU A 93 -21.37 1.83 -18.78
C LEU A 93 -22.30 2.57 -19.74
N SER A 94 -22.93 1.88 -20.70
CA SER A 94 -23.90 2.51 -21.62
C SER A 94 -25.25 2.83 -20.98
N GLY A 95 -25.59 2.22 -19.83
CA GLY A 95 -26.87 2.39 -19.14
C GLY A 95 -26.81 3.14 -17.81
N ALA A 96 -25.62 3.44 -17.28
CA ALA A 96 -25.45 4.07 -15.98
C ALA A 96 -25.12 5.58 -16.11
N SER A 97 -25.77 6.43 -15.31
CA SER A 97 -25.13 7.68 -14.90
C SER A 97 -23.91 7.30 -14.08
N THR A 98 -22.72 7.72 -14.49
CA THR A 98 -21.48 7.53 -13.72
C THR A 98 -21.75 7.94 -12.28
N ALA A 99 -21.60 7.00 -11.34
CA ALA A 99 -21.74 7.32 -9.92
C ALA A 99 -20.77 8.46 -9.60
N ASP A 100 -21.26 9.46 -8.88
CA ASP A 100 -20.51 10.65 -8.44
C ASP A 100 -19.55 10.30 -7.28
N ASP A 101 -18.96 9.11 -7.31
CA ASP A 101 -17.97 8.70 -6.33
C ASP A 101 -16.57 9.22 -6.71
N GLY A 102 -16.35 9.66 -7.95
CA GLY A 102 -15.03 10.08 -8.45
C GLY A 102 -14.21 8.94 -9.08
N GLY A 103 -14.84 7.79 -9.38
CA GLY A 103 -14.20 6.65 -10.05
C GLY A 103 -13.54 5.64 -9.09
N TRP A 104 -13.91 5.64 -7.80
CA TRP A 104 -13.31 4.77 -6.78
C TRP A 104 -13.91 3.38 -6.71
N VAL A 105 -14.96 3.08 -7.46
CA VAL A 105 -15.40 1.72 -7.76
C VAL A 105 -15.52 1.62 -9.26
N ASP A 106 -14.87 0.64 -9.89
CA ASP A 106 -15.05 0.39 -11.32
C ASP A 106 -16.29 -0.49 -11.53
N PRO A 107 -17.45 0.06 -11.91
CA PRO A 107 -18.65 -0.73 -12.10
C PRO A 107 -18.56 -1.67 -13.31
N SER A 108 -17.55 -1.48 -14.17
CA SER A 108 -17.36 -2.27 -15.38
C SER A 108 -16.63 -3.60 -15.13
N ASN A 109 -16.20 -3.85 -13.89
CA ASN A 109 -15.40 -5.00 -13.49
C ASN A 109 -16.09 -5.84 -12.38
N ASP A 110 -17.37 -6.16 -12.59
CA ASP A 110 -18.24 -6.76 -11.58
C ASP A 110 -18.59 -8.23 -11.91
N GLU A 111 -18.02 -9.17 -11.14
CA GLU A 111 -18.31 -10.60 -11.29
C GLU A 111 -19.77 -10.96 -10.93
N ASN A 112 -20.40 -10.23 -10.00
CA ASN A 112 -21.78 -10.50 -9.62
C ASN A 112 -22.73 -10.12 -10.76
N ALA A 113 -22.44 -9.04 -11.48
CA ALA A 113 -23.18 -8.67 -12.69
C ALA A 113 -23.04 -9.74 -13.79
N ALA A 114 -21.84 -10.29 -13.98
CA ALA A 114 -21.63 -11.41 -14.90
C ALA A 114 -22.44 -12.66 -14.49
N ILE A 115 -22.46 -13.01 -13.21
CA ILE A 115 -23.26 -14.14 -12.68
C ILE A 115 -24.76 -13.91 -12.83
N ALA A 116 -25.23 -12.68 -12.58
CA ALA A 116 -26.63 -12.32 -12.78
C ALA A 116 -27.04 -12.48 -14.26
N SER A 117 -26.12 -12.24 -15.20
CA SER A 117 -26.36 -12.42 -16.63
C SER A 117 -26.30 -13.88 -17.08
N ASP A 118 -25.38 -14.69 -16.53
CA ASP A 118 -25.32 -16.14 -16.74
C ASP A 118 -24.81 -16.84 -15.46
N PRO A 119 -25.69 -17.57 -14.73
CA PRO A 119 -25.35 -18.22 -13.47
C PRO A 119 -24.19 -19.22 -13.53
N ARG A 120 -23.85 -19.76 -14.72
CA ARG A 120 -22.73 -20.69 -14.89
C ARG A 120 -21.39 -20.06 -14.53
N TRP A 121 -21.28 -18.73 -14.62
CA TRP A 121 -20.07 -18.00 -14.24
C TRP A 121 -19.75 -18.12 -12.75
N ARG A 122 -20.72 -18.44 -11.89
CA ARG A 122 -20.48 -18.68 -10.47
C ARG A 122 -19.49 -19.81 -10.26
N THR A 123 -19.57 -20.86 -11.09
CA THR A 123 -18.63 -21.99 -11.04
C THR A 123 -17.31 -21.63 -11.73
N ARG A 124 -17.35 -21.00 -12.91
CA ARG A 124 -16.14 -20.64 -13.66
C ARG A 124 -15.24 -19.70 -12.86
N PHE A 125 -15.80 -18.70 -12.19
CA PHE A 125 -15.03 -17.80 -11.35
C PHE A 125 -14.34 -18.49 -10.16
N ARG A 126 -14.67 -19.74 -9.81
CA ARG A 126 -13.92 -20.49 -8.80
C ARG A 126 -12.62 -21.13 -9.32
N CYS A 127 -12.32 -21.06 -10.62
CA CYS A 127 -11.06 -21.58 -11.18
C CYS A 127 -9.85 -20.87 -10.57
N ALA A 128 -8.86 -21.66 -10.13
CA ALA A 128 -7.62 -21.16 -9.54
C ALA A 128 -6.71 -20.43 -10.54
N LEU A 129 -6.85 -20.75 -11.82
CA LEU A 129 -6.25 -20.03 -12.94
C LEU A 129 -7.35 -19.61 -13.92
N GLN A 130 -7.27 -18.39 -14.41
CA GLN A 130 -8.29 -17.76 -15.25
C GLN A 130 -7.60 -16.93 -16.32
N ARG A 131 -7.98 -17.08 -17.59
CA ARG A 131 -7.49 -16.19 -18.65
C ARG A 131 -8.57 -15.19 -19.00
N HIS A 132 -8.25 -13.90 -18.97
CA HIS A 132 -9.18 -12.81 -19.23
C HIS A 132 -8.76 -12.04 -20.47
N VAL A 133 -9.74 -11.65 -21.29
CA VAL A 133 -9.53 -10.91 -22.53
C VAL A 133 -10.42 -9.67 -22.53
N VAL A 134 -9.80 -8.49 -22.56
CA VAL A 134 -10.50 -7.22 -22.77
C VAL A 134 -10.51 -6.96 -24.27
N THR A 135 -11.67 -7.11 -24.91
CA THR A 135 -11.80 -6.90 -26.36
C THR A 135 -11.71 -5.42 -26.71
N SER A 136 -11.26 -5.13 -27.93
CA SER A 136 -11.28 -3.79 -28.51
C SER A 136 -12.45 -3.68 -29.49
N GLU A 137 -13.11 -2.52 -29.52
CA GLU A 137 -14.16 -2.20 -30.50
C GLU A 137 -13.62 -1.38 -31.68
N ARG A 138 -12.36 -0.94 -31.61
CA ARG A 138 -11.72 -0.23 -32.72
C ARG A 138 -11.29 -1.21 -33.82
N PRO A 139 -11.45 -0.86 -35.11
CA PRO A 139 -11.05 -1.72 -36.22
C PRO A 139 -9.56 -2.12 -36.20
N ASP A 140 -8.70 -1.25 -35.68
CA ASP A 140 -7.25 -1.42 -35.56
C ASP A 140 -6.79 -1.75 -34.13
N GLY A 141 -7.71 -1.78 -33.17
CA GLY A 141 -7.37 -1.99 -31.77
C GLY A 141 -7.10 -3.47 -31.45
N LYS A 142 -6.13 -3.70 -30.56
CA LYS A 142 -5.73 -5.03 -30.14
C LYS A 142 -6.40 -5.39 -28.82
N PRO A 143 -6.90 -6.63 -28.66
CA PRO A 143 -7.39 -7.07 -27.36
C PRO A 143 -6.25 -7.14 -26.35
N LEU A 144 -6.57 -6.92 -25.08
CA LEU A 144 -5.65 -7.12 -23.96
C LEU A 144 -5.89 -8.50 -23.38
N ASP A 145 -4.83 -9.30 -23.21
CA ASP A 145 -4.89 -10.67 -22.71
C ASP A 145 -3.96 -10.83 -21.53
N TYR A 146 -4.45 -11.44 -20.45
CA TYR A 146 -3.68 -11.75 -19.26
C TYR A 146 -4.26 -12.96 -18.52
N THR A 147 -3.41 -13.63 -17.74
CA THR A 147 -3.81 -14.70 -16.84
C THR A 147 -3.90 -14.17 -15.41
N LEU A 148 -4.95 -14.54 -14.70
CA LEU A 148 -5.15 -14.30 -13.27
C LEU A 148 -5.03 -15.65 -12.54
N GLY A 149 -4.18 -15.71 -11.54
CA GLY A 149 -4.02 -16.86 -10.67
C GLY A 149 -4.22 -16.51 -9.20
N PHE A 150 -4.60 -17.50 -8.40
CA PHE A 150 -4.92 -17.30 -6.99
C PHE A 150 -4.06 -18.20 -6.11
N LEU A 151 -3.52 -17.61 -5.04
CA LEU A 151 -2.79 -18.31 -4.00
C LEU A 151 -3.39 -17.89 -2.66
N GLU A 152 -4.31 -18.71 -2.15
CA GLU A 152 -5.03 -18.46 -0.91
C GLU A 152 -4.41 -19.24 0.25
N PHE A 153 -4.32 -18.60 1.41
CA PHE A 153 -3.75 -19.13 2.64
C PHE A 153 -4.81 -19.28 3.74
N GLN A 154 -4.68 -20.36 4.49
CA GLN A 154 -5.35 -20.54 5.77
C GLN A 154 -4.72 -19.63 6.83
N GLU A 155 -5.42 -19.40 7.94
CA GLU A 155 -4.94 -18.55 9.03
C GLU A 155 -3.71 -19.13 9.76
N ASP A 156 -3.41 -20.42 9.58
CA ASP A 156 -2.21 -21.09 10.07
C ASP A 156 -1.00 -21.01 9.09
N GLY A 157 -1.19 -20.39 7.94
CA GLY A 157 -0.17 -20.22 6.90
C GLY A 157 -0.13 -21.36 5.87
N GLU A 158 -0.94 -22.40 5.99
CA GLU A 158 -0.97 -23.46 4.98
C GLU A 158 -1.76 -23.00 3.73
N PRO A 159 -1.22 -23.19 2.51
CA PRO A 159 -1.96 -22.87 1.29
C PRO A 159 -3.16 -23.82 1.12
N TYR A 160 -4.25 -23.32 0.55
CA TYR A 160 -5.39 -24.17 0.26
C TYR A 160 -5.11 -25.17 -0.87
N ALA A 161 -5.63 -26.39 -0.72
CA ALA A 161 -5.60 -27.40 -1.75
C ALA A 161 -6.63 -27.14 -2.84
N LEU A 162 -6.33 -27.58 -4.07
CA LEU A 162 -7.30 -27.57 -5.16
C LEU A 162 -8.40 -28.62 -4.93
N VAL A 163 -9.57 -28.33 -5.48
CA VAL A 163 -10.75 -29.21 -5.48
C VAL A 163 -10.89 -29.80 -6.87
N SER A 164 -11.01 -31.12 -6.92
CA SER A 164 -11.39 -31.84 -8.14
C SER A 164 -12.89 -32.18 -8.09
N ARG A 165 -13.54 -32.28 -9.26
CA ARG A 165 -14.93 -32.76 -9.34
C ARG A 165 -14.92 -34.25 -9.66
N SER A 166 -15.42 -35.08 -8.75
CA SER A 166 -15.61 -36.51 -8.96
C SER A 166 -17.06 -36.89 -8.66
N GLY A 167 -17.77 -37.49 -9.63
CA GLY A 167 -19.13 -37.98 -9.43
C GLY A 167 -20.21 -36.92 -9.16
N GLY A 168 -19.98 -35.65 -9.51
CA GLY A 168 -20.94 -34.56 -9.31
C GLY A 168 -20.84 -33.85 -7.95
N SER A 169 -19.92 -34.27 -7.07
CA SER A 169 -19.58 -33.55 -5.84
C SER A 169 -18.16 -32.98 -5.91
N ASP A 170 -17.97 -31.84 -5.23
CA ASP A 170 -16.67 -31.20 -5.06
C ASP A 170 -15.89 -31.98 -3.99
N VAL A 171 -14.75 -32.57 -4.36
CA VAL A 171 -13.89 -33.32 -3.45
C VAL A 171 -12.59 -32.52 -3.24
N ALA A 172 -12.38 -32.05 -2.01
CA ALA A 172 -11.15 -31.38 -1.65
C ALA A 172 -9.98 -32.37 -1.66
N ASN A 173 -8.90 -32.03 -2.38
CA ASN A 173 -7.69 -32.83 -2.41
C ASN A 173 -6.88 -32.57 -1.12
N THR A 174 -7.40 -32.93 0.05
CA THR A 174 -6.73 -32.62 1.33
C THR A 174 -5.46 -33.44 1.54
N SER A 175 -4.44 -32.82 2.15
CA SER A 175 -3.16 -33.44 2.47
C SER A 175 -3.29 -34.69 3.35
N ALA A 176 -4.31 -34.76 4.21
CA ALA A 176 -4.61 -35.90 5.08
C ALA A 176 -5.32 -37.05 4.35
N MET A 177 -6.33 -36.76 3.51
CA MET A 177 -6.96 -37.79 2.67
C MET A 177 -5.98 -38.37 1.67
N LEU A 178 -5.06 -37.56 1.13
CA LEU A 178 -4.00 -38.00 0.23
C LEU A 178 -2.88 -38.75 0.93
N ARG A 179 -2.48 -38.38 2.16
CA ARG A 179 -1.58 -39.23 2.98
C ARG A 179 -2.18 -40.60 3.24
N HIS A 180 -3.45 -40.67 3.64
CA HIS A 180 -4.13 -41.94 3.86
C HIS A 180 -4.34 -42.73 2.56
N ALA A 181 -4.69 -42.07 1.45
CA ALA A 181 -4.81 -42.71 0.15
C ALA A 181 -3.45 -43.24 -0.34
N MET A 182 -2.37 -42.45 -0.25
CA MET A 182 -1.00 -42.87 -0.54
C MET A 182 -0.56 -44.04 0.33
N GLU A 183 -0.72 -43.95 1.65
CA GLU A 183 -0.37 -45.03 2.58
C GLU A 183 -1.17 -46.30 2.29
N SER A 184 -2.48 -46.18 2.01
CA SER A 184 -3.33 -47.33 1.69
C SER A 184 -2.98 -47.95 0.33
N GLN A 185 -2.64 -47.15 -0.68
CA GLN A 185 -2.32 -47.60 -2.02
C GLN A 185 -0.90 -48.17 -2.10
N MET A 186 0.07 -47.58 -1.40
CA MET A 186 1.41 -48.16 -1.22
C MET A 186 1.34 -49.50 -0.49
N ARG A 187 0.49 -49.63 0.54
CA ARG A 187 0.26 -50.92 1.22
C ARG A 187 -0.44 -51.95 0.34
N ALA A 188 -1.38 -51.53 -0.51
CA ALA A 188 -2.17 -52.43 -1.35
C ALA A 188 -1.45 -52.90 -2.63
N SER A 189 -0.54 -52.11 -3.19
CA SER A 189 0.04 -52.36 -4.52
C SER A 189 1.55 -52.67 -4.54
N GLY A 190 2.27 -52.48 -3.43
CA GLY A 190 3.73 -52.70 -3.39
C GLY A 190 4.53 -51.84 -4.38
N ALA A 191 3.90 -50.84 -5.01
CA ALA A 191 4.50 -50.01 -6.04
C ALA A 191 5.26 -48.83 -5.44
N ALA A 192 6.37 -48.45 -6.08
CA ALA A 192 7.15 -47.28 -5.73
C ALA A 192 6.31 -45.99 -5.83
N ALA A 193 6.65 -44.99 -5.01
CA ALA A 193 5.96 -43.70 -4.91
C ALA A 193 5.83 -42.90 -6.22
N SER A 194 6.47 -43.36 -7.32
CA SER A 194 6.44 -42.75 -8.65
C SER A 194 5.09 -42.88 -9.39
N GLY A 195 4.14 -43.69 -8.91
CA GLY A 195 2.82 -43.87 -9.53
C GLY A 195 1.69 -43.00 -8.97
N VAL A 196 1.93 -42.23 -7.91
CA VAL A 196 0.90 -41.43 -7.23
C VAL A 196 0.85 -40.02 -7.84
N ARG A 197 -0.32 -39.59 -8.33
CA ARG A 197 -0.54 -38.20 -8.77
C ARG A 197 -0.39 -37.25 -7.55
N PRO A 198 0.59 -36.33 -7.52
CA PRO A 198 0.79 -35.45 -6.38
C PRO A 198 -0.40 -34.52 -6.17
N VAL A 199 -0.62 -34.09 -4.92
CA VAL A 199 -1.58 -33.03 -4.60
C VAL A 199 -1.16 -31.78 -5.35
N ILE A 200 -1.95 -31.35 -6.33
CA ILE A 200 -1.70 -30.08 -7.00
C ILE A 200 -2.26 -28.99 -6.09
N THR A 201 -1.39 -28.25 -5.42
CA THR A 201 -1.79 -27.03 -4.70
C THR A 201 -2.01 -25.88 -5.69
N GLN A 202 -2.64 -24.80 -5.24
CA GLN A 202 -2.69 -23.55 -6.03
C GLN A 202 -1.29 -23.09 -6.46
N LEU A 203 -0.29 -23.23 -5.58
CA LEU A 203 1.11 -22.91 -5.87
C LEU A 203 1.69 -23.81 -6.97
N ASP A 204 1.42 -25.11 -6.95
CA ASP A 204 1.93 -26.04 -7.96
C ASP A 204 1.35 -25.76 -9.34
N ALA A 205 0.05 -25.44 -9.42
CA ALA A 205 -0.59 -25.02 -10.66
C ALA A 205 0.04 -23.73 -11.22
N LEU A 206 0.33 -22.74 -10.36
CA LEU A 206 1.02 -21.51 -10.73
C LEU A 206 2.44 -21.78 -11.24
N LYS A 207 3.22 -22.58 -10.51
CA LYS A 207 4.59 -22.96 -10.92
C LYS A 207 4.59 -23.66 -12.26
N GLN A 208 3.65 -24.58 -12.50
CA GLN A 208 3.52 -25.26 -13.78
C GLN A 208 3.21 -24.26 -14.91
N HIS A 209 2.26 -23.36 -14.72
CA HIS A 209 1.91 -22.32 -15.71
C HIS A 209 3.11 -21.43 -16.05
N LEU A 210 3.83 -20.95 -15.03
CA LEU A 210 4.96 -20.04 -15.17
C LEU A 210 6.25 -20.69 -15.67
N SER A 211 6.33 -22.02 -15.65
CA SER A 211 7.51 -22.76 -16.16
C SER A 211 7.70 -22.63 -17.67
N THR A 212 6.70 -22.09 -18.39
CA THR A 212 6.73 -21.97 -19.85
C THR A 212 6.62 -20.51 -20.30
N GLY A 213 7.26 -20.20 -21.44
CA GLY A 213 7.21 -18.89 -22.08
C GLY A 213 8.00 -17.78 -21.37
N ALA A 214 7.82 -16.54 -21.84
CA ALA A 214 8.27 -15.34 -21.17
C ALA A 214 7.12 -14.75 -20.36
N ASN A 215 7.38 -14.41 -19.09
CA ASN A 215 6.34 -14.01 -18.15
C ASN A 215 6.66 -12.64 -17.53
N TYR A 216 5.67 -11.75 -17.57
CA TYR A 216 5.61 -10.57 -16.71
C TYR A 216 4.62 -10.88 -15.58
N VAL A 217 5.15 -11.13 -14.39
CA VAL A 217 4.35 -11.55 -13.23
C VAL A 217 4.12 -10.37 -12.30
N LEU A 218 2.86 -10.08 -12.02
CA LEU A 218 2.46 -9.08 -11.04
C LEU A 218 1.73 -9.77 -9.89
N VAL A 219 2.30 -9.71 -8.70
CA VAL A 219 1.69 -10.26 -7.49
C VAL A 219 1.05 -9.14 -6.72
N PHE A 220 -0.18 -9.37 -6.23
CA PHE A 220 -0.88 -8.45 -5.36
C PHE A 220 -1.33 -9.16 -4.08
N VAL A 221 -0.81 -8.69 -2.95
CA VAL A 221 -1.13 -9.14 -1.59
C VAL A 221 -2.14 -8.17 -0.99
N HIS A 222 -3.35 -8.65 -0.72
CA HIS A 222 -4.50 -7.77 -0.48
C HIS A 222 -4.51 -7.08 0.89
N GLY A 223 -5.39 -6.09 1.05
CA GLY A 223 -5.62 -5.40 2.33
C GLY A 223 -6.51 -6.17 3.30
N TRP A 224 -6.65 -5.65 4.53
CA TRP A 224 -7.33 -6.36 5.62
C TRP A 224 -8.83 -6.56 5.44
N ARG A 225 -9.51 -5.75 4.60
CA ARG A 225 -10.95 -5.89 4.32
C ARG A 225 -11.28 -7.03 3.37
N HIS A 226 -10.28 -7.53 2.67
CA HIS A 226 -10.49 -8.30 1.44
C HIS A 226 -10.17 -9.78 1.62
N ASP A 227 -10.67 -10.57 0.68
CA ASP A 227 -10.29 -11.96 0.46
C ASP A 227 -10.41 -12.26 -1.05
N ALA A 228 -10.39 -13.53 -1.46
CA ALA A 228 -10.50 -13.89 -2.86
C ALA A 228 -11.94 -14.19 -3.32
N ARG A 229 -12.97 -13.79 -2.55
CA ARG A 229 -14.36 -14.10 -2.87
C ARG A 229 -14.80 -13.50 -4.21
N ILE A 230 -15.91 -14.02 -4.71
CA ILE A 230 -16.53 -13.51 -5.93
C ILE A 230 -17.03 -12.07 -5.70
N GLY A 231 -16.70 -11.20 -6.65
CA GLY A 231 -16.98 -9.78 -6.67
C GLY A 231 -16.05 -8.95 -5.79
N ASP A 232 -15.04 -9.51 -5.12
CA ASP A 232 -14.12 -8.73 -4.27
C ASP A 232 -13.45 -7.57 -5.04
N GLY A 233 -13.33 -6.41 -4.38
CA GLY A 233 -12.80 -5.19 -4.98
C GLY A 233 -11.30 -5.25 -5.28
N ASN A 234 -10.50 -5.88 -4.43
CA ASN A 234 -9.06 -6.03 -4.67
C ASN A 234 -8.77 -7.05 -5.79
N VAL A 235 -9.62 -8.07 -5.93
CA VAL A 235 -9.54 -8.96 -7.10
C VAL A 235 -9.89 -8.21 -8.39
N ALA A 236 -10.87 -7.30 -8.35
CA ALA A 236 -11.18 -6.41 -9.47
C ALA A 236 -10.00 -5.47 -9.77
N ASP A 237 -9.39 -4.87 -8.76
CA ASP A 237 -8.24 -3.98 -8.94
C ASP A 237 -7.03 -4.71 -9.52
N LEU A 238 -6.76 -5.94 -9.08
CA LEU A 238 -5.72 -6.76 -9.69
C LEU A 238 -5.99 -7.02 -11.19
N ARG A 239 -7.25 -7.26 -11.58
CA ARG A 239 -7.61 -7.40 -13.01
C ARG A 239 -7.34 -6.10 -13.79
N LEU A 240 -7.66 -4.95 -13.19
CA LEU A 240 -7.36 -3.64 -13.79
C LEU A 240 -5.85 -3.44 -13.98
N TYR A 241 -5.04 -3.76 -12.96
CA TYR A 241 -3.59 -3.72 -13.03
C TYR A 241 -3.02 -4.66 -14.10
N ALA A 242 -3.54 -5.87 -14.19
CA ALA A 242 -3.12 -6.86 -15.18
C ALA A 242 -3.43 -6.41 -16.60
N ALA A 243 -4.62 -5.84 -16.84
CA ALA A 243 -4.99 -5.29 -18.13
C ALA A 243 -4.11 -4.09 -18.50
N HIS A 244 -3.79 -3.21 -17.54
CA HIS A 244 -2.82 -2.14 -17.73
C HIS A 244 -1.44 -2.65 -18.11
N ALA A 245 -0.90 -3.63 -17.37
CA ALA A 245 0.39 -4.24 -17.67
C ALA A 245 0.42 -4.84 -19.07
N ALA A 246 -0.65 -5.54 -19.48
CA ALA A 246 -0.78 -6.11 -20.82
C ALA A 246 -0.76 -5.01 -21.90
N ARG A 247 -1.48 -3.92 -21.68
CA ARG A 247 -1.46 -2.74 -22.56
C ARG A 247 -0.06 -2.12 -22.65
N PHE A 248 0.60 -1.92 -21.52
CA PHE A 248 1.91 -1.26 -21.47
C PHE A 248 3.03 -2.10 -22.11
N LEU A 249 2.95 -3.44 -22.03
CA LEU A 249 3.82 -4.32 -22.81
C LEU A 249 3.54 -4.24 -24.31
N GLN A 250 2.26 -4.21 -24.72
CA GLN A 250 1.88 -4.02 -26.12
C GLN A 250 2.36 -2.68 -26.69
N GLN A 251 2.42 -1.61 -25.87
CA GLN A 251 2.98 -0.33 -26.29
C GLN A 251 4.50 -0.37 -26.49
N ARG A 252 5.21 -1.26 -25.77
CA ARG A 252 6.66 -1.45 -25.88
C ARG A 252 7.05 -2.32 -27.08
N CYS A 253 6.14 -3.16 -27.56
CA CYS A 253 6.36 -4.07 -28.69
C CYS A 253 7.15 -3.50 -29.88
N PRO A 254 6.82 -2.31 -30.42
CA PRO A 254 7.51 -1.76 -31.59
C PRO A 254 9.00 -1.46 -31.34
N THR A 255 9.38 -1.21 -30.08
CA THR A 255 10.75 -0.82 -29.68
C THR A 255 11.48 -1.90 -28.88
N ASN A 256 10.76 -2.94 -28.43
CA ASN A 256 11.29 -4.05 -27.67
C ASN A 256 10.57 -5.36 -28.04
N PRO A 257 11.14 -6.17 -28.95
CA PRO A 257 10.55 -7.44 -29.35
C PRO A 257 10.30 -8.43 -28.20
N THR A 258 11.12 -8.42 -27.16
CA THR A 258 10.94 -9.32 -26.00
C THR A 258 9.67 -8.98 -25.22
N ALA A 259 9.25 -7.70 -25.21
CA ALA A 259 8.00 -7.29 -24.60
C ALA A 259 6.77 -7.88 -25.30
N CYS A 260 6.85 -8.20 -26.60
CA CYS A 260 5.76 -8.86 -27.33
C CYS A 260 5.59 -10.33 -26.98
N GLU A 261 6.67 -10.99 -26.56
CA GLU A 261 6.66 -12.41 -26.21
C GLU A 261 6.21 -12.62 -24.75
N MET A 262 6.28 -11.58 -23.92
CA MET A 262 5.89 -11.64 -22.52
C MET A 262 4.38 -11.77 -22.33
N LYS A 263 3.98 -12.80 -21.60
CA LYS A 263 2.61 -12.99 -21.13
C LYS A 263 2.46 -12.40 -19.74
N VAL A 264 1.38 -11.64 -19.53
CA VAL A 264 1.04 -11.11 -18.20
C VAL A 264 0.37 -12.19 -17.38
N THR A 265 0.94 -12.48 -16.21
CA THR A 265 0.30 -13.32 -15.19
C THR A 265 0.18 -12.52 -13.89
N ALA A 266 -1.05 -12.18 -13.51
CA ALA A 266 -1.36 -11.55 -12.26
C ALA A 266 -1.68 -12.61 -11.20
N ILE A 267 -1.07 -12.53 -10.02
CA ILE A 267 -1.26 -13.49 -8.93
C ILE A 267 -1.86 -12.75 -7.73
N TYR A 268 -3.04 -13.19 -7.31
CA TYR A 268 -3.70 -12.70 -6.09
C TYR A 268 -3.27 -13.57 -4.91
N VAL A 269 -2.66 -12.95 -3.90
CA VAL A 269 -2.36 -13.62 -2.63
C VAL A 269 -3.49 -13.32 -1.65
N GLY A 270 -4.28 -14.37 -1.38
CA GLY A 270 -5.49 -14.36 -0.57
C GLY A 270 -5.31 -14.91 0.84
N TRP A 271 -6.02 -14.37 1.81
CA TRP A 271 -6.33 -14.98 3.10
C TRP A 271 -7.64 -14.40 3.61
N ARG A 272 -8.11 -14.87 4.76
CA ARG A 272 -9.30 -14.29 5.39
C ARG A 272 -8.97 -12.90 5.98
N GLY A 273 -9.35 -11.84 5.26
CA GLY A 273 -9.31 -10.46 5.72
C GLY A 273 -10.36 -10.16 6.78
N ALA A 274 -11.36 -9.31 6.51
CA ALA A 274 -12.29 -8.85 7.54
C ALA A 274 -13.06 -10.02 8.14
N ARG A 275 -13.28 -9.97 9.46
CA ARG A 275 -14.21 -10.91 10.11
C ARG A 275 -15.68 -10.57 9.88
N VAL A 276 -15.96 -9.38 9.36
CA VAL A 276 -17.32 -8.86 9.14
C VAL A 276 -17.63 -8.92 7.65
N ASP A 277 -18.83 -9.41 7.32
CA ASP A 277 -19.37 -9.34 5.97
C ASP A 277 -20.08 -8.00 5.73
N GLU A 278 -19.33 -6.99 5.31
CA GLU A 278 -19.84 -5.64 5.03
C GLU A 278 -20.95 -5.64 3.97
N ARG A 279 -20.97 -6.62 3.04
CA ARG A 279 -22.03 -6.77 2.05
C ARG A 279 -23.34 -7.18 2.68
N GLY A 280 -23.31 -8.25 3.50
CA GLY A 280 -24.48 -8.66 4.26
C GLY A 280 -25.05 -7.54 5.14
N LEU A 281 -24.19 -6.68 5.71
CA LEU A 281 -24.61 -5.50 6.46
C LEU A 281 -25.35 -4.46 5.60
N ARG A 282 -24.82 -4.14 4.41
CA ARG A 282 -25.48 -3.22 3.47
C ARG A 282 -26.78 -3.80 2.95
N ASP A 283 -26.81 -5.09 2.64
CA ASP A 283 -28.01 -5.77 2.16
C ASP A 283 -29.11 -5.82 3.24
N LEU A 284 -28.74 -5.96 4.53
CA LEU A 284 -29.68 -6.02 5.65
C LEU A 284 -30.16 -4.67 6.16
N PHE A 285 -29.30 -3.64 6.17
CA PHE A 285 -29.59 -2.35 6.81
C PHE A 285 -29.54 -1.14 5.85
N GLY A 286 -29.35 -1.38 4.54
CA GLY A 286 -29.22 -0.35 3.51
C GLY A 286 -27.88 0.38 3.53
N ASP A 287 -27.59 1.16 2.49
CA ASP A 287 -26.26 1.78 2.30
C ASP A 287 -25.90 2.82 3.37
N ALA A 288 -26.84 3.65 3.80
CA ALA A 288 -26.55 4.73 4.74
C ALA A 288 -26.21 4.20 6.15
N VAL A 289 -26.97 3.21 6.63
CA VAL A 289 -26.83 2.67 7.98
C VAL A 289 -25.88 1.48 7.98
N GLY A 290 -26.10 0.50 7.08
CA GLY A 290 -25.23 -0.66 6.91
C GLY A 290 -23.84 -0.30 6.40
N GLY A 291 -23.68 0.73 5.56
CA GLY A 291 -22.38 1.23 5.14
C GLY A 291 -21.60 1.86 6.29
N PHE A 292 -22.21 2.76 7.05
CA PHE A 292 -21.58 3.39 8.22
C PHE A 292 -21.17 2.35 9.29
N PHE A 293 -22.08 1.44 9.65
CA PHE A 293 -21.77 0.38 10.63
C PHE A 293 -20.77 -0.64 10.09
N GLY A 294 -20.83 -0.95 8.78
CA GLY A 294 -19.84 -1.75 8.07
C GLY A 294 -18.44 -1.14 8.19
N ASP A 295 -18.27 0.12 7.81
CA ASP A 295 -16.96 0.78 7.83
C ASP A 295 -16.34 0.87 9.23
N VAL A 296 -17.15 1.20 10.24
CA VAL A 296 -16.69 1.29 11.64
C VAL A 296 -16.34 -0.09 12.20
N SER A 297 -17.18 -1.09 11.94
CA SER A 297 -16.97 -2.44 12.47
C SER A 297 -15.84 -3.18 11.78
N ALA A 298 -15.73 -3.02 10.47
CA ALA A 298 -14.60 -3.50 9.70
C ALA A 298 -13.34 -2.85 10.27
N ALA A 299 -13.28 -1.52 10.44
CA ALA A 299 -12.10 -0.85 10.99
C ALA A 299 -11.65 -1.42 12.34
N ALA A 300 -12.60 -1.89 13.16
CA ALA A 300 -12.32 -2.60 14.41
C ALA A 300 -11.65 -3.99 14.20
N THR A 301 -11.89 -4.67 13.08
CA THR A 301 -11.24 -5.97 12.77
C THR A 301 -9.76 -5.85 12.45
N LEU A 302 -9.28 -4.67 12.04
CA LEU A 302 -7.88 -4.46 11.68
C LEU A 302 -6.91 -4.98 12.77
N PHE A 303 -7.22 -4.78 14.07
CA PHE A 303 -6.37 -5.25 15.19
C PHE A 303 -6.21 -6.75 15.22
N ASP A 304 -7.32 -7.44 15.04
CA ASP A 304 -7.37 -8.88 15.16
C ASP A 304 -6.83 -9.56 13.88
N ARG A 305 -6.81 -8.84 12.76
CA ARG A 305 -6.27 -9.34 11.48
C ARG A 305 -4.78 -9.06 11.30
N LYS A 306 -4.23 -8.03 11.95
CA LYS A 306 -2.80 -7.71 11.86
C LYS A 306 -1.89 -8.88 12.31
N PRO A 307 -2.04 -9.46 13.50
CA PRO A 307 -1.22 -10.61 13.92
C PRO A 307 -1.34 -11.81 12.96
N VAL A 308 -2.52 -12.00 12.35
CA VAL A 308 -2.73 -13.05 11.34
C VAL A 308 -1.90 -12.77 10.09
N SER A 309 -1.86 -11.52 9.60
CA SER A 309 -1.00 -11.15 8.47
C SER A 309 0.48 -11.41 8.76
N GLU A 310 0.92 -11.23 10.00
CA GLU A 310 2.31 -11.46 10.43
C GLU A 310 2.61 -12.96 10.58
N ALA A 311 1.63 -13.75 11.05
CA ALA A 311 1.75 -15.20 11.16
C ALA A 311 1.81 -15.90 9.79
N ILE A 312 1.04 -15.41 8.81
CA ILE A 312 1.02 -15.96 7.43
C ILE A 312 2.26 -15.51 6.63
N ALA A 313 2.89 -14.38 6.98
CA ALA A 313 3.97 -13.78 6.20
C ALA A 313 5.10 -14.76 5.81
N PRO A 314 5.66 -15.59 6.70
CA PRO A 314 6.73 -16.53 6.33
C PRO A 314 6.31 -17.52 5.23
N ALA A 315 5.08 -18.05 5.32
CA ALA A 315 4.55 -19.00 4.34
C ALA A 315 4.29 -18.33 2.99
N ALA A 316 3.69 -17.12 3.00
CA ALA A 316 3.48 -16.34 1.79
C ALA A 316 4.80 -16.00 1.09
N ILE A 317 5.81 -15.51 1.82
CA ILE A 317 7.14 -15.22 1.24
C ILE A 317 7.80 -16.48 0.69
N SER A 318 7.68 -17.63 1.38
CA SER A 318 8.22 -18.91 0.89
C SER A 318 7.58 -19.35 -0.43
N ALA A 319 6.26 -19.18 -0.57
CA ALA A 319 5.56 -19.48 -1.82
C ALA A 319 5.97 -18.53 -2.95
N LEU A 320 6.12 -17.24 -2.67
CA LEU A 320 6.59 -16.25 -3.64
C LEU A 320 8.03 -16.50 -4.08
N ARG A 321 8.92 -16.95 -3.19
CA ARG A 321 10.28 -17.40 -3.54
C ARG A 321 10.27 -18.64 -4.43
N SER A 322 9.31 -19.54 -4.22
CA SER A 322 9.12 -20.70 -5.10
C SER A 322 8.65 -20.32 -6.50
N ILE A 323 7.94 -19.19 -6.64
CA ILE A 323 7.60 -18.61 -7.93
C ILE A 323 8.82 -17.92 -8.54
N GLU A 324 9.56 -17.12 -7.77
CA GLU A 324 10.80 -16.47 -8.20
C GLU A 324 11.81 -17.49 -8.74
N SER A 325 12.01 -18.63 -8.07
CA SER A 325 12.97 -19.65 -8.53
C SER A 325 12.57 -20.26 -9.88
N VAL A 326 11.27 -20.48 -10.13
CA VAL A 326 10.76 -20.92 -11.45
C VAL A 326 11.02 -19.86 -12.51
N LEU A 327 10.83 -18.58 -12.18
CA LEU A 327 11.03 -17.48 -13.12
C LEU A 327 12.51 -17.17 -13.39
N ALA A 328 13.39 -17.40 -12.41
CA ALA A 328 14.83 -17.18 -12.50
C ALA A 328 15.59 -18.35 -13.17
N ALA A 329 14.96 -19.53 -13.26
CA ALA A 329 15.58 -20.71 -13.86
C ALA A 329 16.04 -20.44 -15.31
N PRO A 330 17.30 -20.82 -15.68
CA PRO A 330 17.78 -20.69 -17.04
C PRO A 330 16.91 -21.47 -18.04
N ARG A 331 16.60 -20.87 -19.19
CA ARG A 331 15.77 -21.54 -20.20
C ARG A 331 16.58 -22.60 -20.98
N PRO A 332 15.95 -23.72 -21.39
CA PRO A 332 16.53 -24.62 -22.37
C PRO A 332 16.82 -23.85 -23.67
N GLY A 333 18.10 -23.76 -24.07
CA GLY A 333 18.54 -22.98 -25.24
C GLY A 333 19.39 -21.74 -24.92
N GLY A 334 19.76 -21.50 -23.65
CA GLY A 334 20.82 -20.56 -23.27
C GLY A 334 20.45 -19.07 -23.36
N ARG A 335 19.21 -18.72 -23.71
CA ARG A 335 18.72 -17.35 -23.54
C ARG A 335 18.40 -17.13 -22.07
N GLU A 336 19.08 -16.16 -21.46
CA GLU A 336 18.81 -15.69 -20.11
C GLU A 336 17.31 -15.34 -19.98
N GLY A 337 16.69 -15.73 -18.86
CA GLY A 337 15.25 -15.59 -18.69
C GLY A 337 14.84 -14.13 -18.58
N ASP A 338 14.24 -13.56 -19.63
CA ASP A 338 13.64 -12.20 -19.61
C ASP A 338 12.39 -12.07 -18.72
N ASN A 339 12.13 -13.05 -17.85
CA ASN A 339 11.01 -13.00 -16.93
C ASN A 339 11.15 -11.81 -15.98
N ARG A 340 10.01 -11.26 -15.57
CA ARG A 340 9.92 -10.16 -14.61
C ARG A 340 8.91 -10.48 -13.53
N LEU A 341 9.18 -10.07 -12.30
CA LEU A 341 8.32 -10.24 -11.15
C LEU A 341 8.26 -8.94 -10.34
N ILE A 342 7.07 -8.36 -10.22
CA ILE A 342 6.78 -7.28 -9.27
C ILE A 342 5.83 -7.79 -8.20
N VAL A 343 6.13 -7.52 -6.93
CA VAL A 343 5.31 -7.93 -5.79
C VAL A 343 4.81 -6.70 -5.05
N ALA A 344 3.50 -6.46 -5.13
CA ALA A 344 2.83 -5.37 -4.45
C ALA A 344 2.02 -5.87 -3.25
N GLY A 345 2.09 -5.17 -2.12
CA GLY A 345 1.25 -5.42 -0.97
C GLY A 345 0.55 -4.15 -0.53
N HIS A 346 -0.78 -4.19 -0.43
CA HIS A 346 -1.60 -3.07 0.01
C HIS A 346 -1.99 -3.23 1.49
N SER A 347 -1.95 -2.16 2.28
CA SER A 347 -2.47 -2.16 3.65
C SER A 347 -1.86 -3.28 4.52
N LEU A 348 -2.63 -4.23 5.05
CA LEU A 348 -2.08 -5.40 5.78
C LEU A 348 -1.29 -6.36 4.89
N GLY A 349 -1.53 -6.41 3.58
CA GLY A 349 -0.64 -7.10 2.64
C GLY A 349 0.73 -6.43 2.55
N GLY A 350 0.77 -5.09 2.65
CA GLY A 350 2.00 -4.34 2.83
C GLY A 350 2.70 -4.68 4.16
N ASN A 351 1.93 -4.83 5.24
CA ASN A 351 2.47 -5.30 6.52
C ASN A 351 3.02 -6.73 6.46
N MET A 352 2.35 -7.63 5.73
CA MET A 352 2.80 -9.00 5.52
C MET A 352 4.16 -9.02 4.81
N LEU A 353 4.31 -8.27 3.71
CA LEU A 353 5.57 -8.17 2.98
C LEU A 353 6.67 -7.50 3.82
N ALA A 354 6.36 -6.38 4.49
CA ALA A 354 7.32 -5.69 5.36
C ALA A 354 7.81 -6.58 6.50
N THR A 355 6.92 -7.35 7.12
CA THR A 355 7.25 -8.31 8.18
C THR A 355 8.09 -9.46 7.63
N GLY A 356 7.63 -10.11 6.57
CA GLY A 356 8.24 -11.32 6.03
C GLY A 356 9.61 -11.08 5.39
N LEU A 357 9.86 -9.89 4.84
CA LEU A 357 11.12 -9.56 4.15
C LEU A 357 12.12 -8.79 5.01
N LYS A 358 11.72 -8.27 6.19
CA LYS A 358 12.59 -7.43 7.04
C LYS A 358 13.96 -8.04 7.27
N ASP A 359 14.01 -9.29 7.73
CA ASP A 359 15.27 -9.95 8.07
C ASP A 359 16.13 -10.25 6.84
N ASP A 360 15.52 -10.51 5.68
CA ASP A 360 16.25 -10.71 4.43
C ASP A 360 16.86 -9.42 3.92
N VAL A 361 16.11 -8.31 4.00
CA VAL A 361 16.61 -6.97 3.65
C VAL A 361 17.77 -6.60 4.58
N LEU A 362 17.62 -6.78 5.89
CA LEU A 362 18.70 -6.51 6.84
C LEU A 362 19.94 -7.36 6.58
N LYS A 363 19.77 -8.65 6.26
CA LYS A 363 20.88 -9.53 5.87
C LYS A 363 21.53 -9.08 4.56
N ALA A 364 20.75 -8.68 3.56
CA ALA A 364 21.25 -8.16 2.29
C ALA A 364 22.06 -6.88 2.51
N VAL A 365 21.52 -5.93 3.27
CA VAL A 365 22.21 -4.69 3.64
C VAL A 365 23.50 -4.99 4.39
N ARG A 366 23.52 -5.91 5.36
CA ARG A 366 24.76 -6.24 6.11
C ARG A 366 25.82 -6.94 5.27
N ARG A 367 25.41 -7.75 4.28
CA ARG A 367 26.32 -8.49 3.38
C ARG A 367 26.77 -7.67 2.17
N HIS A 368 26.12 -6.54 1.91
CA HIS A 368 26.41 -5.65 0.79
C HIS A 368 27.89 -5.24 0.78
N ARG A 369 28.52 -5.21 -0.39
CA ARG A 369 29.89 -4.70 -0.56
C ARG A 369 29.86 -3.36 -1.27
N PHE A 370 30.78 -2.49 -0.87
CA PHE A 370 30.90 -1.14 -1.44
C PHE A 370 31.06 -1.21 -2.96
N GLY A 371 30.31 -0.37 -3.69
CA GLY A 371 30.38 -0.27 -5.15
C GLY A 371 29.69 -1.39 -5.92
N GLU A 372 29.20 -2.44 -5.25
CA GLU A 372 28.39 -3.48 -5.89
C GLU A 372 26.91 -3.09 -5.91
N THR A 373 26.13 -3.67 -6.81
CA THR A 373 24.67 -3.53 -6.78
C THR A 373 24.08 -4.42 -5.70
N LEU A 374 23.21 -3.87 -4.85
CA LEU A 374 22.40 -4.64 -3.91
C LEU A 374 21.32 -5.41 -4.69
N PRO A 375 21.33 -6.75 -4.65
CA PRO A 375 20.38 -7.55 -5.42
C PRO A 375 18.96 -7.46 -4.82
N PRO A 376 17.91 -7.56 -5.65
CA PRO A 376 16.53 -7.59 -5.16
C PRO A 376 16.30 -8.67 -4.11
N VAL A 377 15.45 -8.38 -3.13
CA VAL A 377 15.16 -9.31 -2.03
C VAL A 377 14.11 -10.36 -2.36
N LEU A 378 13.22 -10.04 -3.30
CA LEU A 378 12.18 -10.88 -3.85
C LEU A 378 11.77 -10.30 -5.21
N GLY A 379 11.81 -11.11 -6.27
CA GLY A 379 11.48 -10.69 -7.62
C GLY A 379 12.43 -9.63 -8.16
N ASN A 380 11.91 -8.68 -8.93
CA ASN A 380 12.66 -7.51 -9.38
C ASN A 380 12.40 -6.27 -8.51
N LEU A 381 11.20 -6.16 -7.94
CA LEU A 381 10.78 -5.03 -7.12
C LEU A 381 9.67 -5.44 -6.16
N VAL A 382 9.79 -5.02 -4.90
CA VAL A 382 8.72 -5.08 -3.92
C VAL A 382 8.14 -3.68 -3.69
N VAL A 383 6.82 -3.55 -3.75
CA VAL A 383 6.09 -2.30 -3.55
C VAL A 383 5.13 -2.44 -2.38
N LEU A 384 5.25 -1.59 -1.37
CA LEU A 384 4.32 -1.49 -0.25
C LEU A 384 3.43 -0.28 -0.49
N ILE A 385 2.13 -0.48 -0.63
CA ILE A 385 1.16 0.59 -0.90
C ILE A 385 0.34 0.82 0.36
N ASN A 386 0.40 2.03 0.91
CA ASN A 386 -0.27 2.42 2.16
C ASN A 386 -0.12 1.33 3.25
N PRO A 387 1.10 0.86 3.55
CA PRO A 387 1.28 -0.29 4.42
C PRO A 387 0.82 0.01 5.85
N ALA A 388 -0.08 -0.82 6.38
CA ALA A 388 -0.52 -0.78 7.78
C ALA A 388 0.53 -1.45 8.70
N SER A 389 1.75 -0.94 8.65
CA SER A 389 2.95 -1.51 9.25
C SER A 389 3.73 -0.45 10.00
N GLU A 390 4.27 -0.78 11.18
CA GLU A 390 5.06 0.16 11.98
C GLU A 390 6.25 0.70 11.20
N ALA A 391 6.48 2.00 11.31
CA ALA A 391 7.64 2.67 10.72
C ALA A 391 8.97 2.04 11.19
N SER A 392 9.01 1.49 12.41
CA SER A 392 10.17 0.80 12.98
C SER A 392 10.70 -0.36 12.13
N LYS A 393 9.84 -1.01 11.32
CA LYS A 393 10.26 -2.05 10.37
C LYS A 393 11.10 -1.46 9.23
N TRP A 394 10.74 -0.26 8.77
CA TRP A 394 11.48 0.47 7.75
C TRP A 394 12.71 1.20 8.31
N THR A 395 12.58 1.89 9.44
CA THR A 395 13.71 2.59 10.06
C THR A 395 14.81 1.62 10.50
N ALA A 396 14.50 0.36 10.79
CA ALA A 396 15.52 -0.68 10.98
C ALA A 396 16.40 -0.89 9.75
N ILE A 397 15.83 -0.84 8.54
CA ILE A 397 16.57 -0.93 7.28
C ILE A 397 17.42 0.32 7.10
N GLN A 398 16.83 1.51 7.28
CA GLN A 398 17.56 2.78 7.18
C GLN A 398 18.72 2.85 8.17
N ARG A 399 18.51 2.39 9.41
CA ARG A 399 19.55 2.34 10.44
C ARG A 399 20.69 1.39 10.06
N ALA A 400 20.37 0.22 9.49
CA ALA A 400 21.38 -0.71 9.01
C ALA A 400 22.21 -0.16 7.82
N VAL A 401 21.61 0.68 6.97
CA VAL A 401 22.35 1.42 5.94
C VAL A 401 23.17 2.54 6.57
N TRP A 402 22.55 3.35 7.44
CA TRP A 402 23.17 4.49 8.13
C TRP A 402 24.43 4.11 8.92
N GLU A 403 24.42 2.95 9.59
CA GLU A 403 25.61 2.41 10.30
C GLU A 403 26.83 2.16 9.39
N ARG A 404 26.65 2.23 8.06
CA ARG A 404 27.68 1.92 7.07
C ARG A 404 28.09 3.10 6.20
N ILE A 405 27.41 4.24 6.30
CA ILE A 405 27.61 5.38 5.40
C ILE A 405 27.64 6.70 6.15
N ALA A 406 28.46 7.63 5.67
CA ALA A 406 28.41 9.04 6.01
C ALA A 406 27.51 9.81 5.03
N LEU A 407 26.49 10.51 5.54
CA LEU A 407 25.56 11.30 4.72
C LEU A 407 25.82 12.81 4.77
N HIS A 408 26.45 13.30 5.83
CA HIS A 408 26.76 14.71 6.02
C HIS A 408 28.14 14.86 6.65
N ALA A 409 28.81 15.96 6.32
CA ALA A 409 30.10 16.29 6.92
C ALA A 409 29.86 17.02 8.25
N ASP A 410 30.63 16.67 9.26
CA ASP A 410 30.62 17.31 10.57
C ASP A 410 32.04 17.32 11.18
N GLU A 411 32.18 17.71 12.45
CA GLU A 411 33.47 17.77 13.14
C GLU A 411 34.18 16.40 13.20
N HIS A 412 33.42 15.30 13.15
CA HIS A 412 33.93 13.94 13.24
C HIS A 412 33.92 13.19 11.90
N THR A 413 33.20 13.71 10.90
CA THR A 413 32.99 13.09 9.59
C THR A 413 33.46 14.04 8.48
N PRO A 414 34.67 13.86 7.91
CA PRO A 414 35.18 14.74 6.87
C PRO A 414 34.37 14.66 5.56
N ALA A 415 34.35 15.74 4.78
CA ALA A 415 33.68 15.76 3.47
C ALA A 415 34.20 14.69 2.48
N ALA A 416 35.48 14.31 2.59
CA ALA A 416 36.07 13.23 1.79
C ALA A 416 35.44 11.86 2.10
N GLU A 417 35.03 11.62 3.34
CA GLU A 417 34.34 10.40 3.76
C GLU A 417 32.93 10.34 3.18
N VAL A 418 32.17 11.44 3.24
CA VAL A 418 30.86 11.55 2.58
C VAL A 418 30.98 11.32 1.07
N ALA A 419 32.00 11.90 0.43
CA ALA A 419 32.24 11.73 -1.00
C ALA A 419 32.60 10.28 -1.37
N ARG A 420 33.38 9.58 -0.52
CA ARG A 420 33.66 8.15 -0.67
C ARG A 420 32.38 7.34 -0.57
N ASP A 421 31.60 7.57 0.49
CA ASP A 421 30.42 6.76 0.82
C ASP A 421 29.26 6.98 -0.15
N ALA A 422 29.25 8.07 -0.91
CA ALA A 422 28.37 8.26 -2.06
C ALA A 422 28.50 7.13 -3.11
N GLY A 423 29.64 6.43 -3.16
CA GLY A 423 29.88 5.26 -4.00
C GLY A 423 29.42 3.92 -3.41
N THR A 424 28.81 3.90 -2.22
CA THR A 424 28.37 2.65 -1.55
C THR A 424 27.43 1.82 -2.44
N PHE A 425 26.50 2.51 -3.11
CA PHE A 425 25.66 1.95 -4.15
C PHE A 425 26.05 2.57 -5.50
N PRO A 426 26.27 1.75 -6.55
CA PRO A 426 26.76 2.25 -7.81
C PRO A 426 25.64 3.01 -8.57
N PRO A 427 26.00 3.83 -9.58
CA PRO A 427 25.03 4.64 -10.33
C PRO A 427 23.89 3.84 -10.96
N GLU A 428 24.15 2.58 -11.33
CA GLU A 428 23.19 1.66 -11.91
C GLU A 428 22.20 1.05 -10.89
N GLN A 429 22.39 1.28 -9.59
CA GLN A 429 21.52 0.75 -8.53
C GLN A 429 20.06 1.18 -8.75
N ARG A 430 19.21 0.16 -8.89
CA ARG A 430 17.75 0.27 -9.00
C ARG A 430 17.11 0.19 -7.61
N PRO A 431 15.91 0.74 -7.41
CA PRO A 431 15.14 0.42 -6.21
C PRO A 431 14.85 -1.07 -6.15
N VAL A 432 14.97 -1.66 -4.97
CA VAL A 432 14.63 -3.08 -4.72
C VAL A 432 13.40 -3.23 -3.84
N LEU A 433 13.13 -2.23 -2.99
CA LEU A 433 12.00 -2.18 -2.11
C LEU A 433 11.54 -0.73 -2.00
N ILE A 434 10.25 -0.55 -2.24
CA ILE A 434 9.60 0.75 -2.25
C ILE A 434 8.43 0.69 -1.27
N SER A 435 8.27 1.72 -0.46
CA SER A 435 7.04 2.02 0.26
C SER A 435 6.45 3.32 -0.29
N MET A 436 5.15 3.34 -0.51
CA MET A 436 4.40 4.49 -1.01
C MET A 436 3.22 4.72 -0.10
N THR A 437 3.06 5.94 0.39
CA THR A 437 2.02 6.27 1.35
C THR A 437 1.39 7.60 1.00
N ALA A 438 0.07 7.69 1.01
CA ALA A 438 -0.66 8.90 0.71
C ALA A 438 -0.22 10.03 1.67
N ALA A 439 0.21 11.15 1.09
CA ALA A 439 0.76 12.28 1.82
C ALA A 439 -0.39 13.18 2.31
N LEU A 440 -0.42 13.45 3.62
CA LEU A 440 -1.44 14.34 4.17
C LEU A 440 -1.26 15.81 3.73
N ALA A 441 0.00 16.29 3.66
CA ALA A 441 0.29 17.68 3.35
C ALA A 441 1.75 17.94 2.97
N PHE A 442 1.96 19.07 2.30
CA PHE A 442 3.26 19.70 2.10
C PHE A 442 3.43 20.90 3.08
N PRO A 443 4.63 21.13 3.65
CA PRO A 443 5.83 20.30 3.58
C PRO A 443 5.74 19.08 4.51
N ALA A 444 6.71 18.18 4.44
CA ALA A 444 6.88 17.11 5.43
C ALA A 444 6.89 17.68 6.86
N GLY A 445 6.11 17.08 7.75
CA GLY A 445 5.88 17.58 9.10
C GLY A 445 4.97 18.80 9.23
N GLY A 446 4.31 19.25 8.15
CA GLY A 446 3.39 20.40 8.13
C GLY A 446 4.09 21.76 8.27
N LEU A 447 3.35 22.86 8.17
CA LEU A 447 3.84 24.24 8.31
C LEU A 447 3.93 24.69 9.78
N ARG A 448 5.06 25.30 10.16
CA ARG A 448 5.24 26.01 11.44
C ARG A 448 4.80 27.48 11.29
N PRO A 449 4.40 28.16 12.38
CA PRO A 449 4.12 29.60 12.34
C PRO A 449 5.27 30.44 11.75
N GLY A 450 6.52 30.07 12.06
CA GLY A 450 7.71 30.73 11.50
C GLY A 450 7.88 30.50 10.00
N ASP A 451 7.44 29.35 9.47
CA ASP A 451 7.52 29.07 8.03
C ASP A 451 6.65 30.06 7.25
N CYS A 452 5.42 30.30 7.72
CA CYS A 452 4.50 31.22 7.07
C CYS A 452 4.95 32.68 7.14
N ALA A 453 5.54 33.10 8.27
CA ALA A 453 6.15 34.43 8.39
C ALA A 453 7.27 34.61 7.36
N TRP A 454 8.15 33.62 7.21
CA TRP A 454 9.23 33.66 6.23
C TRP A 454 8.73 33.60 4.77
N ILE A 455 7.75 32.74 4.47
CA ILE A 455 7.12 32.65 3.15
C ILE A 455 6.46 33.99 2.77
N GLY A 456 5.90 34.72 3.74
CA GLY A 456 5.27 36.02 3.51
C GLY A 456 6.23 37.18 3.22
N LEU A 457 7.55 36.98 3.39
CA LEU A 457 8.52 38.05 3.15
C LEU A 457 8.64 38.40 1.66
N GLU A 458 8.47 39.69 1.36
CA GLU A 458 8.71 40.29 0.04
C GLU A 458 10.04 41.04 0.03
N ILE A 459 11.12 40.28 0.20
CA ILE A 459 12.49 40.79 0.16
C ILE A 459 13.18 40.22 -1.08
N ASP A 460 14.03 41.02 -1.73
CA ASP A 460 14.92 40.59 -2.79
C ASP A 460 16.21 40.02 -2.16
N ASP A 461 16.26 38.71 -2.00
CA ASP A 461 17.38 37.97 -1.42
C ASP A 461 17.59 36.65 -2.20
N GLY A 462 18.63 35.89 -1.85
CA GLY A 462 18.93 34.60 -2.49
C GLY A 462 17.82 33.53 -2.36
N PHE A 463 16.80 33.77 -1.53
CA PHE A 463 15.70 32.85 -1.30
C PHE A 463 14.39 33.28 -1.99
N GLN A 464 14.35 34.40 -2.71
CA GLN A 464 13.14 34.89 -3.38
C GLN A 464 12.50 33.83 -4.30
N ALA A 465 13.33 33.18 -5.13
CA ALA A 465 12.88 32.11 -6.02
C ALA A 465 12.32 30.89 -5.25
N ALA A 466 12.92 30.55 -4.11
CA ALA A 466 12.44 29.46 -3.28
C ALA A 466 11.09 29.80 -2.63
N ARG A 467 10.92 31.02 -2.10
CA ARG A 467 9.64 31.52 -1.57
C ARG A 467 8.54 31.47 -2.64
N GLN A 468 8.83 31.91 -3.86
CA GLN A 468 7.87 31.86 -4.97
C GLN A 468 7.45 30.43 -5.32
N ARG A 469 8.41 29.49 -5.43
CA ARG A 469 8.10 28.06 -5.66
C ARG A 469 7.27 27.45 -4.55
N ILE A 470 7.55 27.81 -3.28
CA ILE A 470 6.78 27.32 -2.12
C ILE A 470 5.36 27.88 -2.18
N ARG A 471 5.17 29.17 -2.47
CA ARG A 471 3.83 29.77 -2.63
C ARG A 471 3.03 29.08 -3.74
N GLN A 472 3.66 28.78 -4.88
CA GLN A 472 3.02 28.04 -5.96
C GLN A 472 2.61 26.62 -5.53
N ARG A 473 3.50 25.88 -4.85
CA ARG A 473 3.18 24.56 -4.30
C ARG A 473 2.03 24.63 -3.30
N LEU A 474 2.07 25.57 -2.36
CA LEU A 474 1.02 25.75 -1.36
C LEU A 474 -0.32 26.13 -1.98
N ALA A 475 -0.34 27.01 -3.00
CA ALA A 475 -1.57 27.34 -3.71
C ALA A 475 -2.22 26.11 -4.37
N ASN A 476 -1.39 25.22 -4.93
CA ASN A 476 -1.87 23.96 -5.48
C ASN A 476 -2.41 23.03 -4.38
N THR A 477 -1.76 22.99 -3.22
CA THR A 477 -2.24 22.20 -2.07
C THR A 477 -3.50 22.78 -1.43
N ASP A 478 -3.59 24.10 -1.27
CA ASP A 478 -4.77 24.82 -0.76
C ASP A 478 -6.02 24.50 -1.60
N ALA A 479 -5.88 24.46 -2.93
CA ALA A 479 -6.96 24.06 -3.83
C ALA A 479 -7.41 22.59 -3.64
N MET A 480 -6.50 21.69 -3.22
CA MET A 480 -6.86 20.30 -2.89
C MET A 480 -7.65 20.20 -1.58
N PHE A 481 -7.44 21.12 -0.63
CA PHE A 481 -8.18 21.16 0.63
C PHE A 481 -9.62 21.65 0.45
N ASP A 482 -9.86 22.60 -0.46
CA ASP A 482 -11.19 23.14 -0.74
C ASP A 482 -12.14 22.10 -1.37
N SER A 483 -11.62 21.06 -2.04
CA SER A 483 -12.39 19.90 -2.54
C SER A 483 -12.74 18.87 -1.46
N GLY A 484 -12.23 19.02 -0.23
CA GLY A 484 -12.34 18.04 0.84
C GLY A 484 -11.18 17.04 0.78
N VAL A 485 -10.34 17.03 1.83
CA VAL A 485 -9.13 16.19 1.86
C VAL A 485 -9.49 14.72 1.85
N ASP A 486 -9.07 14.06 0.80
CA ASP A 486 -9.23 12.64 0.57
C ASP A 486 -7.88 11.94 0.80
N TYR A 487 -7.44 11.89 2.06
CA TYR A 487 -6.19 11.24 2.45
C TYR A 487 -6.42 9.87 3.10
N ASP A 488 -5.35 9.08 3.26
CA ASP A 488 -5.40 7.81 3.94
C ASP A 488 -5.50 7.96 5.48
N TRP A 489 -6.72 8.22 5.95
CA TRP A 489 -7.02 8.31 7.38
C TRP A 489 -6.78 6.98 8.12
N ALA A 490 -6.84 5.84 7.43
CA ALA A 490 -6.71 4.52 8.03
C ALA A 490 -5.26 4.26 8.49
N THR A 491 -4.27 4.62 7.68
CA THR A 491 -2.86 4.50 8.09
C THR A 491 -2.35 5.71 8.85
N HIS A 492 -2.86 6.91 8.55
CA HIS A 492 -2.36 8.14 9.17
C HIS A 492 -2.90 8.37 10.58
N ASP A 493 -4.21 8.23 10.81
CA ASP A 493 -4.83 8.60 12.09
C ASP A 493 -5.24 7.38 12.91
N LEU A 494 -5.89 6.43 12.23
CA LEU A 494 -6.50 5.29 12.87
C LEU A 494 -5.43 4.32 13.43
N PHE A 495 -4.44 3.93 12.62
CA PHE A 495 -3.39 3.01 13.05
C PHE A 495 -2.60 3.49 14.29
N PRO A 496 -2.11 4.75 14.37
CA PRO A 496 -1.42 5.23 15.57
C PRO A 496 -2.29 5.26 16.81
N THR A 497 -3.58 5.60 16.67
CA THR A 497 -4.54 5.62 17.78
C THR A 497 -4.59 4.25 18.49
N PHE A 498 -4.50 3.16 17.73
CA PHE A 498 -4.47 1.81 18.28
C PHE A 498 -3.18 1.42 18.96
N LYS A 499 -2.09 2.09 18.60
CA LYS A 499 -0.81 2.01 19.29
C LYS A 499 -0.76 2.95 20.50
N LEU A 500 -1.92 3.43 20.97
CA LEU A 500 -2.02 4.41 22.06
C LEU A 500 -1.27 5.71 21.72
N ASP A 501 -1.23 6.10 20.45
CA ASP A 501 -0.74 7.41 20.02
C ASP A 501 -1.90 8.22 19.46
N PHE A 502 -2.43 9.10 20.29
CA PHE A 502 -3.63 9.87 19.99
C PHE A 502 -3.32 11.20 19.29
N ARG A 503 -2.04 11.55 19.09
CA ARG A 503 -1.63 12.80 18.41
C ARG A 503 -2.17 12.90 16.98
N PRO A 504 -2.15 11.85 16.14
CA PRO A 504 -2.75 11.93 14.81
C PRO A 504 -4.27 12.08 14.85
N ALA A 505 -4.96 11.36 15.75
CA ALA A 505 -6.40 11.52 15.98
C ALA A 505 -6.77 12.93 16.47
N ALA A 506 -5.94 13.56 17.30
CA ALA A 506 -6.11 14.94 17.70
C ALA A 506 -6.09 15.89 16.49
N GLY A 507 -5.15 15.67 15.57
CA GLY A 507 -5.08 16.39 14.30
C GLY A 507 -6.31 16.16 13.42
N TYR A 508 -6.81 14.92 13.33
CA TYR A 508 -8.07 14.62 12.64
C TYR A 508 -9.24 15.39 13.22
N LEU A 509 -9.40 15.39 14.55
CA LEU A 509 -10.49 16.12 15.22
C LEU A 509 -10.41 17.63 14.98
N ASP A 510 -9.21 18.23 14.97
CA ASP A 510 -9.06 19.65 14.61
C ASP A 510 -9.41 19.91 13.14
N ARG A 511 -9.06 18.99 12.22
CA ARG A 511 -9.46 19.08 10.79
C ARG A 511 -10.97 19.01 10.62
N VAL A 512 -11.65 18.09 11.31
CA VAL A 512 -13.11 17.98 11.28
C VAL A 512 -13.77 19.25 11.82
N ALA A 513 -13.29 19.77 12.96
CA ALA A 513 -13.77 21.03 13.51
C ALA A 513 -13.51 22.21 12.56
N ALA A 514 -12.33 22.27 11.93
CA ALA A 514 -11.97 23.29 10.95
C ALA A 514 -12.89 23.28 9.73
N ARG A 515 -13.21 22.10 9.21
CA ARG A 515 -14.15 21.92 8.10
C ARG A 515 -15.56 22.43 8.47
N PHE A 516 -16.06 22.08 9.64
CA PHE A 516 -17.38 22.53 10.10
C PHE A 516 -17.44 24.07 10.21
N GLU A 517 -16.36 24.68 10.70
CA GLU A 517 -16.22 26.14 10.82
C GLU A 517 -15.85 26.84 9.49
N ARG A 518 -15.70 26.10 8.39
CA ARG A 518 -15.25 26.60 7.08
C ARG A 518 -13.94 27.40 7.17
N ARG A 519 -12.99 26.89 7.96
CA ARG A 519 -11.62 27.42 8.10
C ARG A 519 -10.59 26.40 7.60
N GLN A 520 -9.40 26.89 7.25
CA GLN A 520 -8.26 26.03 6.98
C GLN A 520 -7.75 25.37 8.28
N PRO A 521 -7.37 24.08 8.24
CA PRO A 521 -6.78 23.40 9.38
C PRO A 521 -5.38 23.92 9.70
N ARG A 522 -4.97 23.82 10.97
CA ARG A 522 -3.65 24.32 11.41
C ARG A 522 -2.51 23.56 10.72
N GLY A 523 -1.46 24.30 10.35
CA GLY A 523 -0.24 23.73 9.78
C GLY A 523 -0.37 23.22 8.34
N MET A 524 -1.49 23.45 7.66
CA MET A 524 -1.69 23.02 6.26
C MET A 524 -1.69 24.17 5.26
N SER A 525 -1.96 25.40 5.73
CA SER A 525 -1.98 26.60 4.90
C SER A 525 -1.34 27.77 5.64
N CYS A 526 -0.77 28.71 4.88
CA CYS A 526 -0.34 30.00 5.40
C CYS A 526 -1.43 31.09 5.30
N VAL A 527 -2.60 30.75 4.75
CA VAL A 527 -3.75 31.66 4.73
C VAL A 527 -4.25 31.87 6.16
N PRO A 528 -4.39 33.12 6.63
CA PRO A 528 -4.95 33.40 7.95
C PRO A 528 -6.34 32.76 8.07
N PRO A 529 -6.64 31.99 9.13
CA PRO A 529 -7.94 31.35 9.27
C PRO A 529 -9.02 32.43 9.42
N LYS A 530 -10.10 32.29 8.65
CA LYS A 530 -11.29 33.12 8.81
C LYS A 530 -11.84 32.97 10.23
N ALA A 531 -12.29 34.06 10.84
CA ALA A 531 -12.95 34.01 12.15
C ALA A 531 -14.22 33.14 12.03
N SER A 532 -14.36 32.15 12.91
CA SER A 532 -15.55 31.30 12.95
C SER A 532 -16.76 32.09 13.47
N GLY A 533 -17.94 31.75 12.95
CA GLY A 533 -19.18 32.25 13.54
C GLY A 533 -19.29 31.76 14.99
N THR A 534 -19.86 32.58 15.87
CA THR A 534 -19.98 32.25 17.30
C THR A 534 -20.75 30.96 17.53
N LEU A 535 -21.76 30.68 16.69
CA LEU A 535 -22.54 29.45 16.71
C LEU A 535 -21.68 28.24 16.29
N ASP A 536 -20.94 28.35 15.18
CA ASP A 536 -20.10 27.26 14.68
C ASP A 536 -19.01 26.90 15.70
N ALA A 537 -18.37 27.92 16.30
CA ALA A 537 -17.39 27.74 17.36
C ALA A 537 -17.97 27.06 18.61
N LEU A 538 -19.23 27.34 18.95
CA LEU A 538 -19.92 26.68 20.07
C LEU A 538 -20.22 25.22 19.73
N LEU A 539 -20.69 24.94 18.50
CA LEU A 539 -21.03 23.60 18.03
C LEU A 539 -19.80 22.69 17.89
N THR A 540 -18.64 23.24 17.54
CA THR A 540 -17.37 22.50 17.43
C THR A 540 -16.55 22.45 18.71
N LEU A 541 -16.96 23.17 19.77
CA LEU A 541 -16.25 23.17 21.06
C LEU A 541 -15.99 21.75 21.60
N PRO A 542 -16.94 20.78 21.53
CA PRO A 542 -16.66 19.41 21.95
C PRO A 542 -15.56 18.74 21.15
N LEU A 543 -15.54 18.91 19.82
CA LEU A 543 -14.50 18.35 18.94
C LEU A 543 -13.13 18.95 19.26
N ARG A 544 -13.06 20.26 19.50
CA ARG A 544 -11.82 20.95 19.88
C ARG A 544 -11.32 20.53 21.26
N ALA A 545 -12.23 20.36 22.23
CA ALA A 545 -11.89 19.86 23.55
C ALA A 545 -11.34 18.42 23.47
N LEU A 546 -11.99 17.55 22.69
CA LEU A 546 -11.52 16.19 22.44
C LEU A 546 -10.17 16.17 21.71
N SER A 547 -9.95 17.06 20.74
CA SER A 547 -8.67 17.23 20.05
C SER A 547 -7.55 17.54 21.04
N VAL A 548 -7.73 18.55 21.91
CA VAL A 548 -6.74 18.90 22.95
C VAL A 548 -6.52 17.74 23.92
N LEU A 549 -7.59 17.09 24.40
CA LEU A 549 -7.48 15.96 25.31
C LEU A 549 -6.74 14.78 24.70
N ALA A 550 -6.97 14.49 23.41
CA ALA A 550 -6.27 13.45 22.66
C ALA A 550 -4.79 13.81 22.48
N GLU A 551 -4.46 15.06 22.12
CA GLU A 551 -3.09 15.52 21.95
C GLU A 551 -2.28 15.37 23.24
N THR A 552 -2.89 15.70 24.38
CA THR A 552 -2.24 15.67 25.71
C THR A 552 -2.55 14.43 26.53
N PHE A 553 -3.12 13.38 25.94
CA PHE A 553 -3.54 12.19 26.69
C PHE A 553 -2.33 11.57 27.43
N PRO A 554 -2.41 11.32 28.74
CA PRO A 554 -1.33 10.64 29.45
C PRO A 554 -1.22 9.18 28.97
N PHE A 555 -0.03 8.58 29.03
CA PHE A 555 0.23 7.18 28.59
C PHE A 555 0.27 6.95 27.07
N GLN A 556 0.62 7.98 26.30
CA GLN A 556 0.88 7.82 24.88
C GLN A 556 2.24 7.17 24.58
N VAL A 557 2.33 6.42 23.48
CA VAL A 557 3.62 5.88 23.02
C VAL A 557 4.57 7.02 22.61
N SER A 558 5.69 7.11 23.33
CA SER A 558 6.70 8.15 23.11
C SER A 558 7.46 7.96 21.80
N LEU A 559 7.69 6.70 21.39
CA LEU A 559 8.44 6.33 20.19
C LEU A 559 7.54 6.33 18.96
N ARG A 560 7.59 7.42 18.18
CA ARG A 560 6.80 7.54 16.94
C ARG A 560 7.07 6.42 15.93
N GLU A 561 8.27 5.84 15.93
CA GLU A 561 8.60 4.70 15.06
C GLU A 561 7.73 3.46 15.34
N GLU A 562 7.22 3.30 16.57
CA GLU A 562 6.41 2.15 16.97
C GLU A 562 4.90 2.37 16.77
N SER A 563 4.47 3.63 16.67
CA SER A 563 3.06 4.02 16.53
C SER A 563 2.70 4.48 15.12
N HIS A 564 3.58 5.20 14.41
CA HIS A 564 3.33 5.66 13.05
C HIS A 564 3.54 4.53 12.04
N THR A 565 2.84 4.60 10.91
CA THR A 565 3.07 3.67 9.80
C THR A 565 4.27 4.09 8.95
N ILE A 566 4.82 3.14 8.19
CA ILE A 566 5.79 3.45 7.12
C ILE A 566 5.16 4.51 6.19
N GLY A 567 5.96 5.49 5.80
CA GLY A 567 5.55 6.63 4.96
C GLY A 567 4.81 7.77 5.67
N ASN A 568 4.31 7.56 6.90
CA ASN A 568 3.72 8.60 7.77
C ASN A 568 4.66 9.04 8.91
N LEU A 569 5.91 8.59 8.88
CA LEU A 569 6.98 9.07 9.74
C LEU A 569 7.92 9.96 8.91
N ASP A 570 7.84 11.27 9.13
CA ASP A 570 8.74 12.24 8.52
C ASP A 570 9.99 12.44 9.41
N PRO A 571 11.19 12.62 8.82
CA PRO A 571 12.37 13.04 9.58
C PRO A 571 12.09 14.39 10.27
N PRO A 572 12.42 14.57 11.55
CA PRO A 572 12.19 15.82 12.25
C PRO A 572 12.99 16.95 11.62
N ARG A 573 12.27 18.00 11.22
CA ARG A 573 12.86 19.26 10.75
C ARG A 573 13.69 19.90 11.87
N PRO A 574 14.93 20.34 11.63
CA PRO A 574 15.71 21.08 12.63
C PRO A 574 14.98 22.34 13.11
N ALA A 575 15.26 22.77 14.34
CA ALA A 575 14.57 23.91 14.97
C ALA A 575 14.99 25.25 14.36
N ALA A 576 16.23 25.34 13.88
CA ALA A 576 16.77 26.48 13.14
C ALA A 576 16.70 26.21 11.63
N GLY A 577 16.70 27.29 10.84
CA GLY A 577 16.65 27.23 9.38
C GLY A 577 15.28 27.61 8.80
N VAL A 578 15.23 27.68 7.48
CA VAL A 578 14.04 28.01 6.69
C VAL A 578 13.76 26.87 5.71
N LEU A 579 12.57 26.83 5.12
CA LEU A 579 12.19 25.75 4.20
C LEU A 579 13.13 25.56 3.00
N ALA A 580 13.85 26.63 2.60
CA ALA A 580 14.83 26.59 1.51
C ALA A 580 16.23 26.14 1.93
N ASP A 581 16.51 26.04 3.23
CA ASP A 581 17.82 25.69 3.77
C ASP A 581 17.81 24.24 4.26
N ALA A 582 18.34 23.33 3.45
CA ALA A 582 18.30 21.90 3.73
C ALA A 582 19.34 21.53 4.79
N GLN A 583 18.88 21.30 6.02
CA GLN A 583 19.73 21.03 7.17
C GLN A 583 19.62 19.55 7.61
N PRO A 584 20.70 18.94 8.14
CA PRO A 584 20.65 17.57 8.64
C PRO A 584 19.60 17.38 9.74
N SER A 585 18.84 16.29 9.67
CA SER A 585 17.88 15.91 10.70
C SER A 585 18.59 15.32 11.92
N ALA A 586 18.13 15.67 13.13
CA ALA A 586 18.62 15.07 14.38
C ALA A 586 18.23 13.58 14.53
N ALA A 587 17.21 13.13 13.82
CA ALA A 587 16.83 11.71 13.71
C ALA A 587 16.58 11.39 12.23
N PRO A 588 17.59 10.95 11.48
CA PRO A 588 17.54 10.85 10.02
C PRO A 588 16.81 9.58 9.55
N PHE A 589 15.61 9.33 10.08
CA PHE A 589 14.80 8.17 9.76
C PHE A 589 13.38 8.60 9.38
N GLY A 590 12.75 7.88 8.47
CA GLY A 590 11.43 8.21 7.94
C GLY A 590 11.39 8.28 6.42
N THR A 591 10.59 9.18 5.89
CA THR A 591 10.36 9.36 4.45
C THR A 591 11.58 9.94 3.74
N THR A 592 11.87 9.43 2.56
CA THR A 592 13.10 9.75 1.80
C THR A 592 12.81 10.37 0.44
N HIS A 593 11.60 10.19 -0.08
CA HIS A 593 11.22 10.60 -1.43
C HIS A 593 9.78 11.15 -1.46
N GLU A 594 9.45 11.89 -2.51
CA GLU A 594 8.09 12.32 -2.83
C GLU A 594 7.67 11.82 -4.21
N LEU A 595 6.37 11.56 -4.39
CA LEU A 595 5.75 11.19 -5.67
C LEU A 595 4.58 12.11 -5.99
N LEU A 596 4.57 12.66 -7.19
CA LEU A 596 3.50 13.53 -7.69
C LEU A 596 3.01 13.04 -9.06
N GLY A 597 1.73 13.24 -9.35
CA GLY A 597 1.19 13.11 -10.70
C GLY A 597 1.80 14.15 -11.64
N LEU A 598 1.86 13.86 -12.94
CA LEU A 598 2.49 14.71 -13.95
C LEU A 598 1.62 15.90 -14.38
N ARG A 599 0.32 15.89 -14.07
CA ARG A 599 -0.64 16.92 -14.52
C ARG A 599 -1.61 17.35 -13.40
N ASP A 600 -2.35 18.42 -13.66
CA ASP A 600 -3.45 18.88 -12.79
C ASP A 600 -4.37 17.70 -12.45
N ALA A 601 -4.78 17.59 -11.18
CA ALA A 601 -5.54 16.46 -10.62
C ALA A 601 -6.84 16.09 -11.37
N ARG A 602 -7.30 16.89 -12.34
CA ARG A 602 -8.48 16.64 -13.18
C ARG A 602 -8.17 15.95 -14.52
N ALA A 603 -6.90 15.89 -14.93
CA ALA A 603 -6.48 15.23 -16.17
C ALA A 603 -6.07 13.76 -15.95
N GLU A 604 -5.75 13.39 -14.71
CA GLU A 604 -5.47 12.00 -14.32
C GLU A 604 -6.79 11.35 -13.86
N GLY A 605 -7.29 10.42 -14.67
CA GLY A 605 -8.58 9.76 -14.43
C GLY A 605 -8.44 8.25 -14.29
N HIS A 606 -9.34 7.65 -13.52
CA HIS A 606 -9.59 6.21 -13.58
C HIS A 606 -10.17 5.86 -14.96
N HIS A 607 -9.65 4.81 -15.58
CA HIS A 607 -10.18 4.28 -16.83
C HIS A 607 -10.90 2.95 -16.57
N PRO A 608 -12.18 2.81 -16.99
CA PRO A 608 -12.93 1.58 -16.74
C PRO A 608 -12.29 0.38 -17.44
N TYR A 609 -12.16 -0.71 -16.69
CA TYR A 609 -11.61 -2.00 -17.13
C TYR A 609 -12.20 -2.46 -18.48
N ALA A 610 -13.52 -2.42 -18.62
CA ALA A 610 -14.21 -2.97 -19.81
C ALA A 610 -13.88 -2.24 -21.12
N THR A 611 -13.39 -1.00 -21.02
CA THR A 611 -13.03 -0.13 -22.16
C THR A 611 -11.52 0.08 -22.28
N LEU A 612 -10.72 -0.57 -21.45
CA LEU A 612 -9.29 -0.26 -21.32
C LEU A 612 -8.47 -0.55 -22.58
N ALA A 613 -8.89 -1.54 -23.38
CA ALA A 613 -8.28 -1.82 -24.67
C ALA A 613 -8.34 -0.60 -25.63
N ASP A 614 -9.43 0.16 -25.56
CA ASP A 614 -9.68 1.33 -26.39
C ASP A 614 -9.36 2.66 -25.68
N ALA A 615 -8.99 2.65 -24.41
CA ALA A 615 -8.72 3.88 -23.70
C ALA A 615 -7.53 4.66 -24.33
N ALA A 616 -7.59 5.99 -24.35
CA ALA A 616 -6.52 6.86 -24.86
C ALA A 616 -5.40 7.05 -23.82
N ILE A 617 -4.88 5.94 -23.31
CA ILE A 617 -3.84 5.92 -22.27
C ILE A 617 -2.51 5.61 -22.92
N ASP A 618 -1.52 6.46 -22.67
CA ASP A 618 -0.14 6.25 -23.09
C ASP A 618 0.76 6.03 -21.86
N CYS A 619 1.66 5.06 -21.98
CA CYS A 619 2.67 4.73 -20.99
C CYS A 619 4.00 4.55 -21.72
N PRO A 620 4.57 5.67 -22.23
CA PRO A 620 5.75 5.63 -23.06
C PRO A 620 6.91 4.99 -22.30
N ARG A 621 7.85 4.41 -23.05
CA ARG A 621 9.06 3.86 -22.47
C ARG A 621 9.90 5.00 -21.87
N SER A 622 10.41 4.77 -20.68
CA SER A 622 11.21 5.72 -19.91
C SER A 622 12.51 5.04 -19.49
N ASP A 623 13.44 4.91 -20.42
CA ASP A 623 14.76 4.36 -20.19
C ASP A 623 15.74 5.45 -19.70
N ARG A 624 16.70 5.03 -18.88
CA ARG A 624 17.81 5.84 -18.34
C ARG A 624 17.41 7.10 -17.58
N TRP A 625 16.12 7.36 -17.35
CA TRP A 625 15.65 8.58 -16.69
C TRP A 625 16.27 8.76 -15.30
N LEU A 626 16.43 7.68 -14.53
CA LEU A 626 16.96 7.76 -13.17
C LEU A 626 18.45 8.12 -13.18
N THR A 627 19.23 7.51 -14.07
CA THR A 627 20.65 7.86 -14.26
C THR A 627 20.80 9.31 -14.73
N ARG A 628 19.91 9.77 -15.61
CA ARG A 628 19.90 11.16 -16.10
C ARG A 628 19.48 12.16 -15.03
N ALA A 629 18.52 11.83 -14.18
CA ALA A 629 18.10 12.65 -13.05
C ALA A 629 19.24 12.79 -12.03
N ARG A 630 19.94 11.69 -11.71
CA ARG A 630 21.13 11.70 -10.84
C ARG A 630 22.28 12.49 -11.45
N THR A 631 22.55 12.29 -12.75
CA THR A 631 23.59 13.02 -13.48
C THR A 631 23.34 14.53 -13.53
N ARG A 632 22.07 14.94 -13.62
CA ARG A 632 21.67 16.34 -13.59
C ARG A 632 22.11 17.06 -12.31
N ARG A 633 22.26 16.31 -11.22
CA ARG A 633 22.64 16.75 -9.86
C ARG A 633 24.06 16.33 -9.47
N LYS A 634 24.96 16.12 -10.43
CA LYS A 634 26.32 15.61 -10.17
C LYS A 634 27.10 16.46 -9.17
N GLU A 635 26.87 17.78 -9.17
CA GLU A 635 27.47 18.74 -8.24
C GLU A 635 27.05 18.53 -6.77
N LEU A 636 25.91 17.87 -6.54
CA LEU A 636 25.41 17.46 -5.23
C LEU A 636 25.54 15.95 -5.02
N SER A 637 26.50 15.29 -5.69
CA SER A 637 26.66 13.82 -5.65
C SER A 637 25.38 13.06 -6.06
N GLY A 638 24.57 13.66 -6.92
CA GLY A 638 23.27 13.14 -7.35
C GLY A 638 22.12 13.37 -6.38
N LEU A 639 22.34 13.97 -5.20
CA LEU A 639 21.27 14.24 -4.23
C LEU A 639 20.24 15.23 -4.80
N PHE A 640 19.02 15.22 -4.25
CA PHE A 640 17.90 16.04 -4.74
C PHE A 640 17.57 15.90 -6.24
N TRP A 641 17.75 14.70 -6.80
CA TRP A 641 17.35 14.42 -8.17
C TRP A 641 15.82 14.46 -8.32
N ASP A 642 15.40 14.86 -9.51
CA ASP A 642 14.00 15.05 -9.88
C ASP A 642 13.77 14.47 -11.28
N SER A 643 12.82 13.55 -11.41
CA SER A 643 12.51 12.92 -12.69
C SER A 643 11.99 13.88 -13.78
N GLU A 644 11.61 15.11 -13.41
CA GLU A 644 11.26 16.16 -14.37
C GLU A 644 12.48 16.99 -14.85
N ASP A 645 13.56 17.04 -14.04
CA ASP A 645 14.80 17.75 -14.35
C ASP A 645 15.88 16.72 -14.73
N LEU A 646 15.86 16.31 -16.00
CA LEU A 646 16.77 15.29 -16.54
C LEU A 646 17.96 15.93 -17.25
N ALA A 647 19.15 15.34 -17.11
CA ALA A 647 20.27 15.65 -17.99
C ALA A 647 19.89 15.38 -19.46
N PRO A 648 20.50 16.07 -20.45
CA PRO A 648 20.26 15.80 -21.86
C PRO A 648 20.43 14.32 -22.20
N ALA A 649 19.63 13.81 -23.14
CA ALA A 649 19.81 12.47 -23.67
C ALA A 649 20.98 12.46 -24.67
N ASP A 650 21.78 11.40 -24.66
CA ASP A 650 22.91 11.23 -25.59
C ASP A 650 22.44 10.98 -27.04
N SER A 651 21.17 10.63 -27.22
CA SER A 651 20.52 10.41 -28.52
C SER A 651 19.07 10.91 -28.51
N VAL A 652 18.54 11.19 -29.71
CA VAL A 652 17.10 11.47 -29.91
C VAL A 652 16.37 10.12 -30.02
N ASP A 653 16.41 9.33 -28.94
CA ASP A 653 15.64 8.09 -28.84
C ASP A 653 14.35 8.34 -28.05
N SER A 654 13.21 8.04 -28.67
CA SER A 654 11.89 8.09 -28.06
C SER A 654 11.74 7.25 -26.78
N SER A 655 12.64 6.27 -26.56
CA SER A 655 12.68 5.46 -25.33
C SER A 655 13.20 6.23 -24.11
N LEU A 656 13.89 7.35 -24.31
CA LEU A 656 14.54 8.13 -23.25
C LEU A 656 13.61 9.20 -22.65
N GLY A 657 12.33 8.85 -22.51
CA GLY A 657 11.28 9.72 -21.98
C GLY A 657 11.38 9.97 -20.47
N ARG A 658 10.38 10.68 -19.96
CA ARG A 658 10.14 10.85 -18.51
C ARG A 658 9.22 9.75 -18.01
N PRO A 659 9.32 9.36 -16.72
CA PRO A 659 8.38 8.42 -16.13
C PRO A 659 6.98 9.02 -16.04
N ALA A 660 5.95 8.18 -15.95
CA ALA A 660 4.53 8.59 -15.94
C ALA A 660 4.06 9.24 -14.62
N ALA A 661 4.95 9.34 -13.64
CA ALA A 661 4.77 10.10 -12.41
C ALA A 661 6.10 10.77 -12.06
N ARG A 662 6.04 11.91 -11.38
CA ARG A 662 7.23 12.63 -10.93
C ARG A 662 7.74 12.03 -9.63
N PHE A 663 8.91 11.40 -9.70
CA PHE A 663 9.71 10.96 -8.57
C PHE A 663 10.69 12.06 -8.14
N LEU A 664 10.75 12.32 -6.83
CA LEU A 664 11.66 13.25 -6.20
C LEU A 664 12.46 12.54 -5.11
N HIS A 665 13.79 12.65 -5.16
CA HIS A 665 14.66 12.21 -4.06
C HIS A 665 14.93 13.36 -3.09
N GLY A 666 14.84 13.06 -1.80
CA GLY A 666 14.89 14.07 -0.75
C GLY A 666 13.59 14.88 -0.64
N LEU A 667 13.47 15.59 0.48
CA LEU A 667 12.29 16.39 0.80
C LEU A 667 12.55 17.84 0.43
N THR A 668 12.55 18.12 -0.87
CA THR A 668 12.93 19.44 -1.40
C THR A 668 11.98 20.53 -0.91
N LEU A 669 12.51 21.68 -0.49
CA LEU A 669 11.75 22.81 0.08
C LEU A 669 11.04 22.48 1.42
N THR A 670 11.56 21.51 2.19
CA THR A 670 11.07 21.21 3.53
C THR A 670 12.03 21.62 4.65
N GLY A 671 13.23 22.13 4.31
CA GLY A 671 14.29 22.44 5.28
C GLY A 671 15.04 21.21 5.81
N ILE A 672 14.85 20.04 5.19
CA ILE A 672 15.48 18.77 5.57
C ILE A 672 16.47 18.35 4.49
N ALA A 673 17.71 18.08 4.88
CA ALA A 673 18.70 17.45 4.00
C ALA A 673 18.38 15.97 3.76
N PRO A 674 18.77 15.37 2.62
CA PRO A 674 18.42 13.99 2.30
C PRO A 674 19.01 13.04 3.33
N ILE A 675 18.20 12.12 3.83
CA ILE A 675 18.61 11.12 4.82
C ILE A 675 19.06 9.79 4.17
N THR A 676 19.25 9.79 2.86
CA THR A 676 19.68 8.65 2.04
C THR A 676 20.62 9.11 0.94
N LEU A 677 21.41 8.17 0.40
CA LEU A 677 22.22 8.39 -0.79
C LEU A 677 21.33 8.53 -2.03
N ALA A 678 21.83 9.23 -3.05
CA ALA A 678 21.14 9.37 -4.34
C ALA A 678 20.81 8.02 -5.02
N ASN A 679 21.66 7.02 -4.77
CA ASN A 679 21.58 5.67 -5.31
C ASN A 679 20.97 4.65 -4.33
N ASP A 680 20.38 5.11 -3.21
CA ASP A 680 19.80 4.21 -2.21
C ASP A 680 18.70 3.33 -2.82
N PRO A 681 18.74 2.00 -2.61
CA PRO A 681 17.78 1.07 -3.21
C PRO A 681 16.44 0.98 -2.44
N PHE A 682 16.29 1.69 -1.32
CA PHE A 682 15.12 1.67 -0.44
C PHE A 682 14.39 3.02 -0.48
N TRP A 683 13.25 3.08 -1.18
CA TRP A 683 12.51 4.34 -1.33
C TRP A 683 11.30 4.35 -0.40
N ASN A 684 11.28 5.26 0.56
CA ASN A 684 10.12 5.54 1.41
C ASN A 684 9.45 6.82 0.92
N MET A 685 8.46 6.65 0.06
CA MET A 685 7.80 7.72 -0.68
C MET A 685 6.52 8.19 -0.01
N ARG A 686 6.38 9.51 0.06
CA ARG A 686 5.10 10.19 0.29
C ARG A 686 4.50 10.53 -1.06
N ALA A 687 3.30 10.06 -1.34
CA ALA A 687 2.63 10.25 -2.62
C ALA A 687 1.44 11.20 -2.45
N PHE A 688 1.40 12.29 -3.22
CA PHE A 688 0.33 13.28 -3.14
C PHE A 688 -0.95 12.77 -3.82
N ASP A 689 -2.08 13.43 -3.56
CA ASP A 689 -3.40 12.97 -4.01
C ASP A 689 -3.52 12.81 -5.53
N ASN A 690 -2.75 13.58 -6.31
CA ASN A 690 -2.69 13.44 -7.76
C ASN A 690 -1.83 12.24 -8.25
N ALA A 691 -1.25 11.45 -7.36
CA ALA A 691 -0.54 10.21 -7.66
C ALA A 691 -1.11 9.01 -6.90
N LEU A 692 -1.44 9.20 -5.63
CA LEU A 692 -2.03 8.20 -4.75
C LEU A 692 -2.94 8.92 -3.76
N SER A 693 -4.22 9.07 -4.08
CA SER A 693 -5.18 9.62 -3.13
C SER A 693 -5.73 8.52 -2.22
N ARG A 694 -6.18 8.86 -1.00
CA ARG A 694 -6.86 7.95 -0.06
C ARG A 694 -6.07 6.66 0.24
N HIS A 695 -6.74 5.75 0.97
CA HIS A 695 -6.22 4.41 1.24
C HIS A 695 -6.21 3.52 -0.02
N ASP A 696 -7.23 3.65 -0.87
CA ASP A 696 -7.48 2.77 -2.03
C ASP A 696 -7.27 3.44 -3.40
N GLY A 697 -6.79 4.70 -3.44
CA GLY A 697 -6.66 5.45 -4.69
C GLY A 697 -5.40 5.18 -5.49
N TYR A 698 -4.92 3.93 -5.46
CA TYR A 698 -3.80 3.45 -6.27
C TYR A 698 -4.21 3.09 -7.72
N ARG A 699 -5.44 3.41 -8.13
CA ARG A 699 -6.02 3.03 -9.45
C ARG A 699 -5.72 4.00 -10.58
N LEU A 700 -4.98 5.09 -10.33
CA LEU A 700 -4.63 6.05 -11.36
C LEU A 700 -3.72 5.40 -12.40
N SER A 701 -4.04 5.55 -13.69
CA SER A 701 -3.25 4.92 -14.76
C SER A 701 -1.81 5.42 -14.82
N SER A 702 -1.56 6.68 -14.42
CA SER A 702 -0.23 7.27 -14.23
C SER A 702 0.56 6.52 -13.16
N PHE A 703 -0.04 6.28 -12.00
CA PHE A 703 0.54 5.50 -10.91
C PHE A 703 0.86 4.07 -11.36
N ILE A 704 -0.11 3.38 -11.97
CA ILE A 704 0.08 2.01 -12.46
C ILE A 704 1.21 1.97 -13.50
N CYS A 705 1.22 2.91 -14.45
CA CYS A 705 2.30 3.00 -15.44
C CYS A 705 3.66 3.23 -14.77
N ALA A 706 3.77 4.22 -13.88
CA ALA A 706 5.02 4.55 -13.20
C ALA A 706 5.60 3.36 -12.42
N MET A 707 4.75 2.59 -11.73
CA MET A 707 5.20 1.39 -11.00
C MET A 707 5.67 0.28 -11.95
N ASN A 708 4.97 0.06 -13.05
CA ASN A 708 5.37 -0.93 -14.05
C ASN A 708 6.67 -0.51 -14.77
N GLN A 709 6.86 0.77 -15.06
CA GLN A 709 8.09 1.30 -15.68
C GLN A 709 9.35 0.99 -14.87
N LEU A 710 9.28 0.97 -13.53
CA LEU A 710 10.43 0.61 -12.68
C LEU A 710 10.95 -0.81 -12.91
N VAL A 711 10.15 -1.70 -13.51
CA VAL A 711 10.50 -3.10 -13.79
C VAL A 711 10.57 -3.38 -15.30
N MET A 712 9.65 -2.82 -16.09
CA MET A 712 9.57 -3.02 -17.53
C MET A 712 10.69 -2.30 -18.29
N ASP A 713 11.10 -1.11 -17.82
CA ASP A 713 12.02 -0.24 -18.54
C ASP A 713 13.44 -0.33 -17.96
N ASP A 714 14.44 0.08 -18.75
CA ASP A 714 15.83 0.14 -18.30
C ASP A 714 16.14 1.50 -17.69
N ILE A 715 15.63 1.76 -16.49
CA ILE A 715 15.66 3.09 -15.86
C ILE A 715 17.06 3.57 -15.48
N THR A 716 18.04 2.67 -15.30
CA THR A 716 19.42 3.01 -14.91
C THR A 716 20.48 2.61 -15.93
N GLY A 717 20.20 1.64 -16.80
CA GLY A 717 21.19 1.09 -17.70
C GLY A 717 21.66 -0.32 -17.44
N SER A 718 20.94 -1.02 -16.59
CA SER A 718 21.20 -2.39 -16.21
C SER A 718 19.86 -3.10 -16.14
N ALA A 719 19.75 -4.20 -16.88
CA ALA A 719 18.53 -4.99 -16.92
C ALA A 719 18.21 -5.51 -15.50
N PRO A 720 16.94 -5.49 -15.08
CA PRO A 720 16.57 -6.01 -13.77
C PRO A 720 16.71 -7.53 -13.78
N ARG A 721 17.51 -8.08 -12.86
CA ARG A 721 17.75 -9.53 -12.72
C ARG A 721 17.18 -10.05 -11.41
N MET A 722 16.41 -11.13 -11.48
CA MET A 722 16.01 -11.90 -10.31
C MET A 722 17.18 -12.76 -9.83
N THR A 723 17.21 -13.06 -8.55
CA THR A 723 18.24 -13.94 -7.96
C THR A 723 17.59 -15.23 -7.52
N ASP A 724 18.05 -16.39 -8.00
CA ASP A 724 17.63 -17.66 -7.43
C ASP A 724 18.27 -17.83 -6.04
N ARG A 725 17.45 -17.73 -5.01
CA ARG A 725 17.86 -17.87 -3.60
C ARG A 725 17.49 -19.24 -3.00
N MET A 726 16.79 -20.08 -3.76
CA MET A 726 16.36 -21.42 -3.34
C MET A 726 17.32 -22.51 -3.87
N GLY A 727 18.07 -22.22 -4.93
CA GLY A 727 19.26 -22.99 -5.30
C GLY A 727 20.32 -22.92 -4.19
N GLY A 728 20.78 -24.08 -3.70
CA GLY A 728 21.66 -24.20 -2.54
C GLY A 728 23.01 -23.45 -2.63
N PRO A 729 23.77 -23.38 -1.53
CA PRO A 729 25.05 -22.68 -1.49
C PRO A 729 26.13 -23.53 -2.18
N ASP A 730 26.54 -23.15 -3.39
CA ASP A 730 27.89 -23.36 -3.94
C ASP A 730 27.94 -22.97 -5.42
N GLN A 731 27.95 -21.67 -5.68
CA GLN A 731 28.80 -21.10 -6.74
C GLN A 731 29.35 -19.78 -6.20
N GLN A 732 30.34 -19.87 -5.32
CA GLN A 732 31.36 -18.82 -5.29
C GLN A 732 31.88 -18.70 -6.74
N PRO A 733 31.90 -17.49 -7.35
CA PRO A 733 32.63 -17.31 -8.58
C PRO A 733 34.07 -17.71 -8.27
N ALA A 734 34.56 -18.74 -8.95
CA ALA A 734 35.93 -19.22 -8.77
C ALA A 734 36.88 -18.04 -8.79
N ASP A 735 37.62 -17.86 -7.69
CA ASP A 735 38.75 -16.95 -7.63
C ASP A 735 39.60 -17.19 -8.88
N LYS A 736 39.65 -16.19 -9.76
CA LYS A 736 40.69 -16.16 -10.79
C LYS A 736 42.00 -15.99 -10.05
N ALA A 737 42.68 -17.12 -9.83
CA ALA A 737 44.04 -17.14 -9.37
C ALA A 737 44.88 -16.18 -10.23
N PRO A 738 45.72 -15.33 -9.61
CA PRO A 738 46.56 -14.41 -10.37
C PRO A 738 47.51 -15.23 -11.23
N VAL A 739 47.47 -14.97 -12.54
CA VAL A 739 48.47 -15.46 -13.49
C VAL A 739 49.81 -14.85 -13.07
N THR A 740 50.63 -15.65 -12.41
CA THR A 740 52.05 -15.37 -12.20
C THR A 740 52.73 -15.40 -13.57
N ASN A 741 52.99 -14.23 -14.14
CA ASN A 741 53.94 -14.09 -15.23
C ASN A 741 55.34 -14.35 -14.67
N GLY A 742 55.88 -15.54 -14.96
CA GLY A 742 57.31 -15.76 -14.94
C GLY A 742 57.87 -15.53 -16.34
N ARG A 743 58.79 -14.57 -16.48
CA ARG A 743 60.21 -14.80 -16.80
C ARG A 743 60.90 -13.51 -17.28
N GLU A 744 62.14 -13.41 -16.81
CA GLU A 744 63.24 -12.48 -17.11
C GLU A 744 63.23 -11.10 -16.44
#